data_AF-A0AA36MYT5-F1
#
_entry.id   AF-A0AA36MYT5-F1
#
_cell.length_a   1.000
_cell.length_b   1.000
_cell.length_c   1.000
_cell.angle_alpha   90.00
_cell.angle_beta   90.00
_cell.angle_gamma   90.00
#
_symmetry.space_group_name_H-M   'P 1'
#
loop_
_entity.id
_entity.type
_entity.pdbx_description
1 polymer ?
#
loop_
_entity_poly.entity_id
_entity_poly.type
_entity_poly.pdbx_seq_one_letter_code
_entity_poly.pdbx_strand_id
1 'polypeptide(L)'
;MIVSLFRRKGQNANRIIVDRVFRHVVDAARQPVLYADWGIPDTPLGRYESLGLHMIVLLHRTRDSSEPLQALAQDVLDEFFKDVDHSIRELGVGDVGVPKRMKKLARMFYGRMGPYWEAMDAGDAGALAAALGRNIMPGDAATADFRADAIARYMLAAVKALAARDDATLLTGDVAFPDAGAVGRDETIAADGAQLEQLAAAHGLLAADSFKATVHVRRWQRDGVRLTGRVSARVTQQCVVSLEPVAATVEAEIDAIYVPQGSALERRMEPGEGGDLIIDAEGPDLPEPFEPPMLDIGAVTEEFFALALDPYPRAPGVAPPSEKAVEPAEERENPFAALKALMSNTVITVSVDAMGGDHGPSVVIPGAAISLSRHPGMRFLLFGKKDEIEAALAGHPKLREASTIVHCDVAVKMDDKPSQALRNGRWKSSMWKAIEAVKSGEADVCVSAGNTGALMAMSRFCLRTMADIERPAIAAIWPTLRGESIVLDVGATIGANALQLVDFSVMGAAMARALIEVERPTVGLLNVGVEEIKGQEEVKEAGRLLREADLDGLDYHGFVEGDDLGRGTVDVVVTEGFSGNIALKTAEGTARQIGEYLRAAMSRTLMARLGYVLARGAFRRLSDRMDPRKVNGGVFLGLNGIVVKSHGGTDDEGFAAAVDMAHDMVRNGLVDKIHHDIHLFHDGPGRSTMIRSAITGVGSALPKRVVPNTELEAKLETSDAWIRQRTGITQRYIAGDDETSASLGEAAARAALDDAGRTPDDIDLIIVATSTPDNTFPATAVNIQNRLGMHHGAAFDIQAVCTGFIYALTTADTYIRAGLARRVLVIGAETFSRILDWTDRRTAVLFGDGAGAVVVEEAAGVGLTSDTGILAAHLRSDGRHKDKLYVDGGPSTTGTTGHLRMEGREVFKHAVGMITDVIEQSFATAGISGDQIDWFVPHQANRRIIEASAKKLGIPEDKVVITVDRHGNTSAASVPLALSVAVADGRIKRGDLVLLEAMGGGFTWGALLVRW
;
A
#
# COMPACT_ATOMS: atom_id res chain seq x y z
N MET A 1 -2.76 -62.43 36.73
CA MET A 1 -2.45 -61.01 36.96
C MET A 1 -3.49 -60.15 36.23
N ILE A 2 -4.72 -60.10 36.76
CA ILE A 2 -5.85 -59.32 36.22
C ILE A 2 -6.43 -58.55 37.41
N VAL A 3 -5.72 -57.53 37.91
CA VAL A 3 -6.25 -56.54 38.86
C VAL A 3 -5.42 -55.25 38.72
N SER A 4 -5.87 -54.30 37.90
CA SER A 4 -5.56 -52.86 38.10
C SER A 4 -6.46 -51.89 37.31
N LEU A 5 -7.42 -52.36 36.50
CA LEU A 5 -8.26 -51.53 35.63
C LEU A 5 -9.41 -50.74 36.31
N PHE A 6 -9.30 -50.44 37.60
CA PHE A 6 -10.22 -49.50 38.26
C PHE A 6 -9.43 -48.44 39.03
N ARG A 7 -8.96 -47.41 38.33
CA ARG A 7 -8.51 -46.16 38.96
C ARG A 7 -9.70 -45.20 39.08
N ARG A 8 -10.09 -44.91 40.33
CA ARG A 8 -11.07 -43.87 40.68
C ARG A 8 -10.41 -42.48 40.67
N LYS A 9 -11.08 -41.54 40.00
CA LYS A 9 -11.22 -40.08 40.24
C LYS A 9 -9.95 -39.21 40.41
N GLY A 10 -9.64 -38.50 39.32
CA GLY A 10 -9.07 -37.14 39.30
C GLY A 10 -9.73 -36.34 38.17
N GLN A 11 -11.02 -36.04 38.27
CA GLN A 11 -11.91 -35.98 37.09
C GLN A 11 -12.22 -34.61 36.47
N ASN A 12 -11.71 -33.47 36.95
CA ASN A 12 -12.13 -32.17 36.38
C ASN A 12 -11.15 -31.54 35.39
N ALA A 13 -9.82 -31.60 35.60
CA ALA A 13 -8.86 -31.00 34.67
C ALA A 13 -8.57 -31.90 33.45
N ASN A 14 -8.38 -33.21 33.67
CA ASN A 14 -8.11 -34.17 32.59
C ASN A 14 -9.29 -34.32 31.63
N ARG A 15 -10.53 -34.17 32.12
CA ARG A 15 -11.73 -34.29 31.28
C ARG A 15 -11.81 -33.19 30.22
N ILE A 16 -11.46 -31.96 30.59
CA ILE A 16 -11.42 -30.81 29.66
C ILE A 16 -10.41 -31.06 28.53
N ILE A 17 -9.27 -31.68 28.85
CA ILE A 17 -8.22 -31.99 27.89
C ILE A 17 -8.68 -33.13 26.96
N VAL A 18 -9.26 -34.20 27.51
CA VAL A 18 -9.85 -35.30 26.71
C VAL A 18 -10.91 -34.79 25.75
N ASP A 19 -11.86 -33.98 26.23
CA ASP A 19 -12.94 -33.41 25.41
C ASP A 19 -12.40 -32.38 24.38
N ARG A 20 -11.27 -31.72 24.66
CA ARG A 20 -10.59 -30.83 23.71
C ARG A 20 -9.92 -31.61 22.58
N VAL A 21 -9.12 -32.63 22.92
CA VAL A 21 -8.45 -33.49 21.93
C VAL A 21 -9.49 -34.22 21.08
N PHE A 22 -10.53 -34.78 21.70
CA PHE A 22 -11.59 -35.47 20.97
C PHE A 22 -12.34 -34.53 20.01
N ARG A 23 -12.59 -33.27 20.39
CA ARG A 23 -13.15 -32.26 19.48
C ARG A 23 -12.25 -32.01 18.27
N HIS A 24 -10.94 -31.84 18.45
CA HIS A 24 -10.02 -31.68 17.33
C HIS A 24 -10.04 -32.89 16.37
N VAL A 25 -10.16 -34.10 16.91
CA VAL A 25 -10.31 -35.32 16.09
C VAL A 25 -11.64 -35.31 15.33
N VAL A 26 -12.75 -34.93 15.98
CA VAL A 26 -14.07 -34.83 15.34
C VAL A 26 -14.11 -33.75 14.26
N ASP A 27 -13.53 -32.57 14.52
CA ASP A 27 -13.48 -31.45 13.58
C ASP A 27 -12.69 -31.84 12.34
N ALA A 28 -11.53 -32.49 12.52
CA ALA A 28 -10.73 -33.01 11.41
C ALA A 28 -11.49 -34.09 10.62
N ALA A 29 -12.17 -35.01 11.30
CA ALA A 29 -12.96 -36.06 10.67
C ALA A 29 -14.18 -35.55 9.89
N ARG A 30 -14.68 -34.34 10.20
CA ARG A 30 -15.86 -33.73 9.58
C ARG A 30 -15.54 -32.76 8.44
N GLN A 31 -14.27 -32.61 8.06
CA GLN A 31 -13.90 -31.71 6.97
C GLN A 31 -14.64 -32.09 5.66
N PRO A 32 -15.37 -31.15 5.02
CA PRO A 32 -16.26 -31.46 3.89
C PRO A 32 -15.56 -32.17 2.71
N VAL A 33 -14.31 -31.83 2.44
CA VAL A 33 -13.48 -32.40 1.36
C VAL A 33 -13.35 -33.93 1.45
N LEU A 34 -13.34 -34.49 2.67
CA LEU A 34 -13.25 -35.94 2.89
C LEU A 34 -14.43 -36.69 2.27
N TYR A 35 -15.61 -36.07 2.30
CA TYR A 35 -16.86 -36.65 1.83
C TYR A 35 -17.17 -36.22 0.39
N ALA A 36 -17.14 -34.92 0.13
CA ALA A 36 -17.55 -34.35 -1.15
C ALA A 36 -16.54 -34.61 -2.27
N ASP A 37 -15.25 -34.52 -1.98
CA ASP A 37 -14.20 -34.52 -3.01
C ASP A 37 -13.39 -35.81 -3.02
N TRP A 38 -13.22 -36.47 -1.87
CA TRP A 38 -12.44 -37.71 -1.74
C TRP A 38 -13.31 -38.96 -1.61
N GLY A 39 -14.64 -38.80 -1.63
CA GLY A 39 -15.59 -39.88 -1.84
C GLY A 39 -15.79 -40.82 -0.65
N ILE A 40 -15.46 -40.40 0.59
CA ILE A 40 -15.92 -41.14 1.78
C ILE A 40 -17.45 -41.01 1.86
N PRO A 41 -18.23 -42.11 1.92
CA PRO A 41 -19.68 -42.02 1.95
C PRO A 41 -20.16 -41.23 3.17
N ASP A 42 -21.01 -40.23 2.97
CA ASP A 42 -21.64 -39.50 4.08
C ASP A 42 -22.78 -40.31 4.71
N THR A 43 -22.40 -41.44 5.32
CA THR A 43 -23.26 -42.38 6.03
C THR A 43 -22.72 -42.58 7.44
N PRO A 44 -23.51 -43.12 8.39
CA PRO A 44 -23.01 -43.43 9.74
C PRO A 44 -21.74 -44.29 9.73
N LEU A 45 -21.62 -45.22 8.77
CA LEU A 45 -20.42 -46.03 8.62
C LEU A 45 -19.25 -45.22 8.06
N GLY A 46 -19.44 -44.39 7.02
CA GLY A 46 -18.35 -43.59 6.47
C GLY A 46 -17.87 -42.47 7.41
N ARG A 47 -18.76 -41.90 8.22
CA ARG A 47 -18.37 -40.99 9.32
C ARG A 47 -17.57 -41.71 10.40
N TYR A 48 -17.93 -42.96 10.73
CA TYR A 48 -17.14 -43.81 11.62
C TYR A 48 -15.75 -44.13 11.03
N GLU A 49 -15.66 -44.41 9.73
CA GLU A 49 -14.37 -44.62 9.06
C GLU A 49 -13.49 -43.37 9.15
N SER A 50 -14.03 -42.19 8.79
CA SER A 50 -13.28 -40.92 8.88
C SER A 50 -12.80 -40.64 10.31
N LEU A 51 -13.68 -40.75 11.31
CA LEU A 51 -13.33 -40.55 12.72
C LEU A 51 -12.28 -41.58 13.19
N GLY A 52 -12.42 -42.83 12.74
CA GLY A 52 -11.47 -43.90 12.99
C GLY A 52 -10.08 -43.61 12.44
N LEU A 53 -9.96 -43.08 11.21
CA LEU A 53 -8.67 -42.74 10.60
C LEU A 53 -7.89 -41.72 11.45
N HIS A 54 -8.57 -40.67 11.92
CA HIS A 54 -7.96 -39.61 12.73
C HIS A 54 -7.56 -40.13 14.11
N MET A 55 -8.38 -41.00 14.72
CA MET A 55 -8.01 -41.71 15.95
C MET A 55 -6.80 -42.62 15.77
N ILE A 56 -6.69 -43.33 14.63
CA ILE A 56 -5.53 -44.19 14.33
C ILE A 56 -4.25 -43.39 14.17
N VAL A 57 -4.31 -42.19 13.57
CA VAL A 57 -3.18 -41.27 13.44
C VAL A 57 -2.77 -40.70 14.82
N LEU A 58 -3.73 -40.35 15.67
CA LEU A 58 -3.45 -39.93 17.04
C LEU A 58 -2.75 -41.05 17.84
N LEU A 59 -3.30 -42.27 17.78
CA LEU A 59 -2.72 -43.44 18.47
C LEU A 59 -1.33 -43.81 17.91
N HIS A 60 -1.09 -43.61 16.61
CA HIS A 60 0.23 -43.78 15.99
C HIS A 60 1.26 -42.86 16.66
N ARG A 61 0.94 -41.56 16.80
CA ARG A 61 1.82 -40.57 17.42
C ARG A 61 2.12 -40.88 18.89
N THR A 62 1.16 -41.43 19.63
CA THR A 62 1.29 -41.61 21.08
C THR A 62 1.82 -42.97 21.52
N ARG A 63 1.93 -43.96 20.61
CA ARG A 63 2.30 -45.35 20.96
C ARG A 63 3.67 -45.46 21.65
N ASP A 64 4.65 -44.66 21.21
CA ASP A 64 6.03 -44.67 21.70
C ASP A 64 6.36 -43.45 22.59
N SER A 65 5.33 -42.76 23.09
CA SER A 65 5.45 -41.52 23.88
C SER A 65 5.45 -41.76 25.39
N SER A 66 5.53 -40.68 26.18
CA SER A 66 5.47 -40.74 27.65
C SER A 66 4.19 -41.41 28.19
N GLU A 67 4.29 -42.09 29.35
CA GLU A 67 3.16 -42.78 30.01
C GLU A 67 1.93 -41.86 30.22
N PRO A 68 2.07 -40.57 30.60
CA PRO A 68 0.92 -39.65 30.68
C PRO A 68 0.22 -39.41 29.35
N LEU A 69 0.98 -39.34 28.24
CA LEU A 69 0.41 -39.09 26.92
C LEU A 69 -0.27 -40.34 26.35
N GLN A 70 0.29 -41.54 26.64
CA GLN A 70 -0.39 -42.81 26.37
C GLN A 70 -1.70 -42.93 27.15
N ALA A 71 -1.71 -42.53 28.42
CA ALA A 71 -2.93 -42.52 29.24
C ALA A 71 -3.99 -41.54 28.70
N LEU A 72 -3.58 -40.33 28.28
CA LEU A 72 -4.46 -39.37 27.62
C LEU A 72 -5.06 -39.95 26.33
N ALA A 73 -4.24 -40.55 25.47
CA ALA A 73 -4.70 -41.15 24.22
C ALA A 73 -5.71 -42.30 24.46
N GLN A 74 -5.51 -43.10 25.52
CA GLN A 74 -6.46 -44.11 25.94
C GLN A 74 -7.78 -43.50 26.43
N ASP A 75 -7.73 -42.42 27.22
CA ASP A 75 -8.94 -41.71 27.68
C ASP A 75 -9.73 -41.10 26.50
N VAL A 76 -9.04 -40.60 25.46
CA VAL A 76 -9.69 -40.12 24.21
C VAL A 76 -10.29 -41.29 23.42
N LEU A 77 -9.62 -42.44 23.36
CA LEU A 77 -10.14 -43.64 22.71
C LEU A 77 -11.40 -44.18 23.39
N ASP A 78 -11.45 -44.11 24.72
CA ASP A 78 -12.62 -44.48 25.50
C ASP A 78 -13.80 -43.53 25.21
N GLU A 79 -13.54 -42.22 25.07
CA GLU A 79 -14.57 -41.25 24.66
C GLU A 79 -15.06 -41.49 23.23
N PHE A 80 -14.17 -41.83 22.30
CA PHE A 80 -14.53 -42.22 20.94
C PHE A 80 -15.51 -43.40 20.93
N PHE A 81 -15.22 -44.49 21.64
CA PHE A 81 -16.13 -45.64 21.67
C PHE A 81 -17.43 -45.35 22.42
N LYS A 82 -17.41 -44.46 23.41
CA LYS A 82 -18.62 -43.99 24.10
C LYS A 82 -19.52 -43.16 23.18
N ASP A 83 -18.95 -42.29 22.35
CA ASP A 83 -19.67 -41.51 21.34
C ASP A 83 -20.29 -42.43 20.26
N VAL A 84 -19.55 -43.45 19.82
CA VAL A 84 -20.05 -44.47 18.88
C VAL A 84 -21.20 -45.29 19.50
N ASP A 85 -21.09 -45.71 20.76
CA ASP A 85 -22.16 -46.42 21.48
C ASP A 85 -23.42 -45.56 21.57
N HIS A 86 -23.27 -44.28 21.91
CA HIS A 86 -24.37 -43.32 21.97
C HIS A 86 -25.04 -43.13 20.61
N SER A 87 -24.26 -42.90 19.56
CA SER A 87 -24.74 -42.73 18.18
C SER A 87 -25.53 -43.95 17.69
N ILE A 88 -25.09 -45.17 18.03
CA ILE A 88 -25.81 -46.40 17.67
C ILE A 88 -27.18 -46.49 18.36
N ARG A 89 -27.28 -46.02 19.60
CA ARG A 89 -28.55 -45.97 20.35
C ARG A 89 -29.50 -44.94 19.77
N GLU A 90 -29.00 -43.77 19.40
CA GLU A 90 -29.79 -42.72 18.73
C GLU A 90 -30.36 -43.19 17.38
N LEU A 91 -29.63 -44.05 16.66
CA LEU A 91 -30.10 -44.71 15.44
C LEU A 91 -31.17 -45.81 15.68
N GLY A 92 -31.71 -45.91 16.90
CA GLY A 92 -32.82 -46.80 17.24
C GLY A 92 -32.43 -48.26 17.49
N VAL A 93 -31.14 -48.56 17.69
CA VAL A 93 -30.71 -49.91 18.04
C VAL A 93 -30.98 -50.17 19.52
N GLY A 94 -31.88 -51.11 19.82
CA GLY A 94 -32.22 -51.48 21.20
C GLY A 94 -31.04 -52.05 21.99
N ASP A 95 -31.12 -51.99 23.32
CA ASP A 95 -30.04 -52.33 24.27
C ASP A 95 -29.38 -53.70 24.06
N VAL A 96 -30.13 -54.67 23.54
CA VAL A 96 -29.63 -56.04 23.26
C VAL A 96 -28.78 -56.10 21.98
N GLY A 97 -28.99 -55.16 21.06
CA GLY A 97 -28.29 -55.07 19.77
C GLY A 97 -27.00 -54.25 19.81
N VAL A 98 -26.92 -53.24 20.70
CA VAL A 98 -25.77 -52.33 20.80
C VAL A 98 -24.44 -53.07 21.06
N PRO A 99 -24.33 -54.01 22.04
CA PRO A 99 -23.06 -54.68 22.31
C PRO A 99 -22.54 -55.51 21.13
N LYS A 100 -23.44 -56.12 20.32
CA LYS A 100 -23.06 -56.90 19.14
C LYS A 100 -22.49 -56.00 18.03
N ARG A 101 -23.07 -54.81 17.83
CA ARG A 101 -22.60 -53.82 16.86
C ARG A 101 -21.28 -53.18 17.30
N MET A 102 -21.17 -52.79 18.57
CA MET A 102 -19.93 -52.29 19.16
C MET A 102 -18.78 -53.28 19.02
N LYS A 103 -19.00 -54.57 19.30
CA LYS A 103 -17.98 -55.61 19.12
C LYS A 103 -17.51 -55.76 17.67
N LYS A 104 -18.41 -55.57 16.70
CA LYS A 104 -18.08 -55.61 15.26
C LYS A 104 -17.22 -54.41 14.86
N LEU A 105 -17.62 -53.20 15.24
CA LEU A 105 -16.91 -51.96 14.94
C LEU A 105 -15.53 -51.92 15.60
N ALA A 106 -15.42 -52.30 16.87
CA ALA A 106 -14.13 -52.40 17.55
C ALA A 106 -13.18 -53.39 16.85
N ARG A 107 -13.67 -54.57 16.43
CA ARG A 107 -12.86 -55.53 15.66
C ARG A 107 -12.38 -54.94 14.33
N MET A 108 -13.21 -54.15 13.65
CA MET A 108 -12.81 -53.46 12.42
C MET A 108 -11.76 -52.39 12.68
N PHE A 109 -11.92 -51.59 13.73
CA PHE A 109 -10.96 -50.54 14.11
C PHE A 109 -9.57 -51.11 14.40
N TYR A 110 -9.47 -52.02 15.37
CA TYR A 110 -8.19 -52.62 15.76
C TYR A 110 -7.57 -53.49 14.65
N GLY A 111 -8.40 -54.15 13.83
CA GLY A 111 -7.92 -54.97 12.72
C GLY A 111 -7.26 -54.19 11.58
N ARG A 112 -7.54 -52.89 11.46
CA ARG A 112 -7.01 -52.02 10.39
C ARG A 112 -5.77 -51.23 10.80
N MET A 113 -5.51 -51.07 12.10
CA MET A 113 -4.41 -50.26 12.62
C MET A 113 -3.03 -50.72 12.13
N GLY A 114 -2.75 -52.03 12.18
CA GLY A 114 -1.44 -52.58 11.81
C GLY A 114 -0.99 -52.19 10.39
N PRO A 115 -1.76 -52.52 9.33
CA PRO A 115 -1.41 -52.16 7.96
C PRO A 115 -1.29 -50.65 7.72
N TYR A 116 -2.07 -49.84 8.43
CA TYR A 116 -1.97 -48.38 8.31
C TYR A 116 -0.69 -47.85 8.97
N TRP A 117 -0.36 -48.33 10.17
CA TRP A 117 0.86 -47.93 10.86
C TRP A 117 2.12 -48.38 10.12
N GLU A 118 2.15 -49.60 9.57
CA GLU A 118 3.27 -50.07 8.73
C GLU A 118 3.53 -49.13 7.54
N ALA A 119 2.48 -48.69 6.85
CA ALA A 119 2.61 -47.77 5.72
C ALA A 119 2.98 -46.33 6.16
N MET A 120 2.47 -45.87 7.30
CA MET A 120 2.83 -44.56 7.89
C MET A 120 4.29 -44.52 8.33
N ASP A 121 4.77 -45.58 8.98
CA ASP A 121 6.16 -45.72 9.44
C ASP A 121 7.13 -45.72 8.25
N ALA A 122 6.72 -46.31 7.12
CA ALA A 122 7.49 -46.29 5.87
C ALA A 122 7.37 -44.97 5.08
N GLY A 123 6.43 -44.09 5.44
CA GLY A 123 6.10 -42.90 4.65
C GLY A 123 5.53 -43.23 3.25
N ASP A 124 5.00 -44.43 3.06
CA ASP A 124 4.57 -44.95 1.75
C ASP A 124 3.09 -44.64 1.50
N ALA A 125 2.84 -43.54 0.79
CA ALA A 125 1.49 -43.11 0.39
C ALA A 125 0.78 -44.15 -0.49
N GLY A 126 1.52 -44.91 -1.31
CA GLY A 126 0.94 -45.93 -2.20
C GLY A 126 0.45 -47.16 -1.43
N ALA A 127 1.27 -47.67 -0.50
CA ALA A 127 0.88 -48.77 0.38
C ALA A 127 -0.31 -48.39 1.28
N LEU A 128 -0.31 -47.16 1.80
CA LEU A 128 -1.40 -46.63 2.62
C LEU A 128 -2.70 -46.50 1.81
N ALA A 129 -2.63 -45.94 0.58
CA ALA A 129 -3.78 -45.84 -0.32
C ALA A 129 -4.37 -47.23 -0.66
N ALA A 130 -3.52 -48.22 -0.93
CA ALA A 130 -3.97 -49.58 -1.20
C ALA A 130 -4.69 -50.22 0.01
N ALA A 131 -4.19 -49.97 1.22
CA ALA A 131 -4.84 -50.43 2.45
C ALA A 131 -6.18 -49.71 2.71
N LEU A 132 -6.25 -48.40 2.47
CA LEU A 132 -7.46 -47.59 2.59
C LEU A 132 -8.56 -48.08 1.64
N GLY A 133 -8.21 -48.32 0.36
CA GLY A 133 -9.12 -48.86 -0.64
C GLY A 133 -9.77 -50.18 -0.22
N ARG A 134 -8.97 -51.14 0.25
CA ARG A 134 -9.49 -52.45 0.71
C ARG A 134 -10.42 -52.34 1.93
N ASN A 135 -10.17 -51.38 2.81
CA ASN A 135 -10.77 -51.34 4.13
C ASN A 135 -12.02 -50.46 4.21
N ILE A 136 -12.04 -49.32 3.50
CA ILE A 136 -13.15 -48.35 3.53
C ILE A 136 -14.20 -48.70 2.47
N MET A 137 -13.77 -49.19 1.30
CA MET A 137 -14.65 -49.54 0.17
C MET A 137 -14.32 -50.93 -0.42
N PRO A 138 -14.68 -52.04 0.25
CA PRO A 138 -14.40 -53.39 -0.24
C PRO A 138 -15.34 -53.82 -1.41
N GLY A 139 -14.77 -54.29 -2.52
CA GLY A 139 -15.51 -54.92 -3.64
C GLY A 139 -16.05 -53.96 -4.72
N ASP A 140 -17.09 -54.38 -5.46
CA ASP A 140 -17.79 -53.61 -6.54
C ASP A 140 -18.46 -52.30 -6.08
N ALA A 141 -18.20 -51.86 -4.83
CA ALA A 141 -18.66 -50.61 -4.24
C ALA A 141 -17.69 -49.42 -4.46
N ALA A 142 -16.59 -49.63 -5.19
CA ALA A 142 -15.68 -48.55 -5.57
C ALA A 142 -16.38 -47.59 -6.55
N THR A 143 -16.80 -46.43 -6.06
CA THR A 143 -17.22 -45.32 -6.92
C THR A 143 -16.01 -44.73 -7.63
N ALA A 144 -16.19 -44.20 -8.85
CA ALA A 144 -15.13 -43.51 -9.59
C ALA A 144 -14.50 -42.34 -8.80
N ASP A 145 -15.23 -41.85 -7.79
CA ASP A 145 -14.88 -40.66 -7.00
C ASP A 145 -14.11 -40.96 -5.69
N PHE A 146 -13.85 -42.22 -5.32
CA PHE A 146 -13.11 -42.53 -4.09
C PHE A 146 -11.60 -42.32 -4.26
N ARG A 147 -11.02 -41.36 -3.53
CA ARG A 147 -9.63 -40.91 -3.68
C ARG A 147 -8.73 -41.39 -2.55
N ALA A 148 -8.43 -42.70 -2.56
CA ALA A 148 -7.52 -43.32 -1.59
C ALA A 148 -6.13 -42.66 -1.57
N ASP A 149 -5.65 -42.14 -2.70
CA ASP A 149 -4.37 -41.44 -2.84
C ASP A 149 -4.33 -40.09 -2.10
N ALA A 150 -5.45 -39.36 -2.10
CA ALA A 150 -5.56 -38.08 -1.42
C ALA A 150 -5.66 -38.27 0.10
N ILE A 151 -6.48 -39.24 0.54
CA ILE A 151 -6.61 -39.61 1.94
C ILE A 151 -5.26 -40.09 2.51
N ALA A 152 -4.51 -40.90 1.75
CA ALA A 152 -3.18 -41.36 2.17
C ALA A 152 -2.19 -40.21 2.37
N ARG A 153 -2.12 -39.25 1.43
CA ARG A 153 -1.26 -38.06 1.56
C ARG A 153 -1.66 -37.19 2.74
N TYR A 154 -2.95 -37.00 2.95
CA TYR A 154 -3.48 -36.29 4.11
C TYR A 154 -3.09 -36.97 5.43
N MET A 155 -3.24 -38.29 5.54
CA MET A 155 -2.86 -39.03 6.74
C MET A 155 -1.36 -38.92 7.05
N LEU A 156 -0.49 -38.97 6.02
CA LEU A 156 0.94 -38.75 6.21
C LEU A 156 1.27 -37.31 6.63
N ALA A 157 0.58 -36.32 6.05
CA ALA A 157 0.70 -34.92 6.48
C ALA A 157 0.24 -34.73 7.94
N ALA A 158 -0.83 -35.43 8.35
CA ALA A 158 -1.32 -35.41 9.72
C ALA A 158 -0.33 -36.06 10.71
N VAL A 159 0.30 -37.18 10.33
CA VAL A 159 1.40 -37.79 11.12
C VAL A 159 2.53 -36.79 11.30
N LYS A 160 2.94 -36.10 10.23
CA LYS A 160 4.00 -35.07 10.30
C LYS A 160 3.60 -33.88 11.19
N ALA A 161 2.36 -33.40 11.08
CA ALA A 161 1.84 -32.29 11.88
C ALA A 161 1.82 -32.62 13.38
N LEU A 162 1.38 -33.83 13.75
CA LEU A 162 1.39 -34.28 15.14
C LEU A 162 2.80 -34.59 15.66
N ALA A 163 3.69 -35.08 14.80
CA ALA A 163 5.10 -35.32 15.15
C ALA A 163 5.87 -34.02 15.44
N ALA A 164 5.47 -32.90 14.82
CA ALA A 164 6.07 -31.59 15.06
C ALA A 164 5.73 -31.00 16.46
N ARG A 165 4.78 -31.59 17.19
CA ARG A 165 4.41 -31.18 18.55
C ARG A 165 5.09 -32.07 19.58
N ASP A 166 5.69 -31.45 20.59
CA ASP A 166 6.27 -32.18 21.72
C ASP A 166 5.19 -32.76 22.66
N ASP A 167 5.59 -33.72 23.49
CA ASP A 167 4.68 -34.42 24.41
C ASP A 167 4.04 -33.46 25.43
N ALA A 168 4.74 -32.42 25.85
CA ALA A 168 4.24 -31.43 26.79
C ALA A 168 3.08 -30.63 26.18
N THR A 169 3.20 -30.24 24.91
CA THR A 169 2.17 -29.53 24.14
C THR A 169 0.93 -30.40 23.98
N LEU A 170 1.10 -31.66 23.56
CA LEU A 170 -0.01 -32.60 23.38
C LEU A 170 -0.78 -32.87 24.69
N LEU A 171 -0.07 -32.90 25.84
CA LEU A 171 -0.69 -33.05 27.16
C LEU A 171 -1.55 -31.85 27.59
N THR A 172 -1.41 -30.69 26.95
CA THR A 172 -2.33 -29.55 27.16
C THR A 172 -3.60 -29.63 26.30
N GLY A 173 -3.68 -30.63 25.42
CA GLY A 173 -4.77 -30.85 24.48
C GLY A 173 -4.66 -30.03 23.20
N ASP A 174 -3.49 -29.46 22.91
CA ASP A 174 -3.17 -28.80 21.64
C ASP A 174 -2.77 -29.86 20.60
N VAL A 175 -3.77 -30.31 19.84
CA VAL A 175 -3.65 -31.32 18.78
C VAL A 175 -4.10 -30.67 17.48
N ALA A 176 -3.24 -30.68 16.47
CA ALA A 176 -3.51 -30.04 15.18
C ALA A 176 -3.43 -31.06 14.04
N PHE A 177 -4.56 -31.24 13.35
CA PHE A 177 -4.62 -31.92 12.06
C PHE A 177 -4.53 -30.87 10.95
N PRO A 178 -3.87 -31.17 9.82
CA PRO A 178 -3.85 -30.26 8.68
C PRO A 178 -5.26 -30.06 8.12
N ASP A 179 -5.46 -28.95 7.40
CA ASP A 179 -6.63 -28.81 6.55
C ASP A 179 -6.47 -29.74 5.34
N ALA A 180 -7.37 -30.70 5.18
CA ALA A 180 -7.40 -31.65 4.09
C ALA A 180 -7.56 -30.94 2.73
N GLY A 181 -8.22 -29.79 2.66
CA GLY A 181 -8.32 -28.96 1.47
C GLY A 181 -7.00 -28.26 1.09
N ALA A 182 -6.09 -28.10 2.04
CA ALA A 182 -4.80 -27.46 1.84
C ALA A 182 -3.68 -28.42 1.38
N VAL A 183 -3.94 -29.73 1.30
CA VAL A 183 -2.93 -30.74 0.92
C VAL A 183 -2.76 -30.78 -0.61
N GLY A 184 -1.79 -30.03 -1.13
CA GLY A 184 -1.43 -29.94 -2.56
C GLY A 184 -0.26 -30.85 -3.02
N ARG A 185 0.36 -30.50 -4.15
CA ARG A 185 1.59 -31.07 -4.71
C ARG A 185 2.56 -29.94 -5.05
N ASP A 186 3.85 -30.11 -4.74
CA ASP A 186 4.90 -29.17 -5.17
C ASP A 186 5.44 -29.55 -6.56
N GLU A 187 5.62 -28.54 -7.41
CA GLU A 187 6.27 -28.63 -8.72
C GLU A 187 7.45 -27.66 -8.78
N THR A 188 8.53 -28.07 -9.44
CA THR A 188 9.67 -27.19 -9.71
C THR A 188 9.94 -27.14 -11.20
N ILE A 189 9.99 -25.93 -11.74
CA ILE A 189 10.24 -25.64 -13.15
C ILE A 189 11.61 -24.97 -13.25
N ALA A 190 12.42 -25.42 -14.21
CA ALA A 190 13.71 -24.81 -14.53
C ALA A 190 13.89 -24.82 -16.05
N ALA A 191 14.32 -23.69 -16.61
CA ALA A 191 14.56 -23.57 -18.03
C ALA A 191 15.96 -24.09 -18.40
N ASP A 192 16.06 -24.82 -19.51
CA ASP A 192 17.32 -25.18 -20.14
C ASP A 192 17.87 -24.04 -21.04
N GLY A 193 19.06 -24.23 -21.63
CA GLY A 193 19.70 -23.19 -22.43
C GLY A 193 18.88 -22.70 -23.63
N ALA A 194 18.18 -23.60 -24.32
CA ALA A 194 17.35 -23.22 -25.46
C ALA A 194 16.07 -22.49 -25.01
N GLN A 195 15.52 -22.88 -23.87
CA GLN A 195 14.35 -22.22 -23.27
C GLN A 195 14.71 -20.84 -22.72
N LEU A 196 15.91 -20.65 -22.16
CA LEU A 196 16.40 -19.34 -21.70
C LEU A 196 16.57 -18.35 -22.86
N GLU A 197 17.07 -18.82 -24.02
CA GLU A 197 17.15 -18.01 -25.24
C GLU A 197 15.76 -17.57 -25.74
N GLN A 198 14.79 -18.49 -25.72
CA GLN A 198 13.40 -18.19 -26.09
C GLN A 198 12.75 -17.22 -25.12
N LEU A 199 12.97 -17.39 -23.81
CA LEU A 199 12.49 -16.49 -22.76
C LEU A 199 13.07 -15.08 -22.94
N ALA A 200 14.38 -14.97 -23.23
CA ALA A 200 15.00 -13.68 -23.49
C ALA A 200 14.40 -12.99 -24.71
N ALA A 201 14.19 -13.73 -25.80
CA ALA A 201 13.58 -13.21 -27.03
C ALA A 201 12.12 -12.77 -26.83
N ALA A 202 11.32 -13.55 -26.09
CA ALA A 202 9.91 -13.26 -25.85
C ALA A 202 9.69 -11.96 -25.05
N HIS A 203 10.61 -11.65 -24.12
CA HIS A 203 10.49 -10.49 -23.22
C HIS A 203 11.44 -9.33 -23.57
N GLY A 204 12.08 -9.36 -24.75
CA GLY A 204 12.96 -8.28 -25.20
C GLY A 204 14.22 -8.08 -24.35
N LEU A 205 14.73 -9.16 -23.74
CA LEU A 205 15.92 -9.15 -22.90
C LEU A 205 17.17 -9.35 -23.76
N LEU A 206 18.31 -8.78 -23.32
CA LEU A 206 19.60 -9.06 -23.96
C LEU A 206 20.10 -10.48 -23.67
N ALA A 207 19.81 -11.00 -22.47
CA ALA A 207 20.07 -12.40 -22.10
C ALA A 207 19.19 -12.82 -20.91
N ALA A 208 18.93 -14.12 -20.78
CA ALA A 208 18.44 -14.74 -19.55
C ALA A 208 19.44 -15.82 -19.13
N ASP A 209 20.09 -15.63 -17.98
CA ASP A 209 21.17 -16.50 -17.50
C ASP A 209 20.61 -17.69 -16.69
N SER A 210 19.46 -17.51 -16.06
CA SER A 210 18.77 -18.57 -15.31
C SER A 210 17.30 -18.25 -15.11
N PHE A 211 16.46 -19.28 -15.05
CA PHE A 211 15.05 -19.20 -14.67
C PHE A 211 14.68 -20.45 -13.87
N LYS A 212 14.12 -20.24 -12.68
CA LYS A 212 13.65 -21.30 -11.80
C LYS A 212 12.38 -20.86 -11.08
N ALA A 213 11.37 -21.72 -11.06
CA ALA A 213 10.16 -21.51 -10.28
C ALA A 213 9.86 -22.73 -9.39
N THR A 214 9.34 -22.47 -8.19
CA THR A 214 8.81 -23.50 -7.29
C THR A 214 7.36 -23.16 -6.99
N VAL A 215 6.44 -24.06 -7.35
CA VAL A 215 4.99 -23.82 -7.32
C VAL A 215 4.31 -24.94 -6.55
N HIS A 216 3.56 -24.58 -5.51
CA HIS A 216 2.64 -25.45 -4.80
C HIS A 216 1.25 -25.40 -5.46
N VAL A 217 0.79 -26.56 -5.92
CA VAL A 217 -0.47 -26.75 -6.65
C VAL A 217 -1.48 -27.42 -5.73
N ARG A 218 -2.60 -26.76 -5.45
CA ARG A 218 -3.71 -27.33 -4.67
C ARG A 218 -5.03 -27.18 -5.40
N ARG A 219 -5.99 -28.05 -5.10
CA ARG A 219 -7.35 -27.92 -5.65
C ARG A 219 -8.05 -26.75 -4.97
N TRP A 220 -8.85 -26.00 -5.72
CA TRP A 220 -9.63 -24.86 -5.23
C TRP A 220 -11.05 -25.00 -5.76
N GLN A 221 -12.01 -25.32 -4.87
CA GLN A 221 -13.45 -25.52 -5.16
C GLN A 221 -13.79 -26.39 -6.39
N ARG A 222 -14.33 -27.59 -6.16
CA ARG A 222 -14.70 -28.57 -7.23
C ARG A 222 -13.56 -28.81 -8.21
N ASP A 223 -13.55 -28.18 -9.39
CA ASP A 223 -12.59 -28.40 -10.47
C ASP A 223 -11.55 -27.29 -10.65
N GLY A 224 -11.57 -26.25 -9.81
CA GLY A 224 -10.53 -25.21 -9.81
C GLY A 224 -9.22 -25.65 -9.15
N VAL A 225 -8.17 -24.87 -9.40
CA VAL A 225 -6.79 -25.09 -8.98
C VAL A 225 -6.24 -23.77 -8.46
N ARG A 226 -5.61 -23.77 -7.29
CA ARG A 226 -4.83 -22.63 -6.78
C ARG A 226 -3.34 -22.96 -6.85
N LEU A 227 -2.57 -22.04 -7.41
CA LEU A 227 -1.13 -22.08 -7.54
C LEU A 227 -0.54 -21.05 -6.58
N THR A 228 0.37 -21.46 -5.71
CA THR A 228 1.14 -20.56 -4.84
C THR A 228 2.62 -20.86 -4.93
N GLY A 229 3.51 -19.89 -5.08
CA GLY A 229 4.92 -20.20 -5.33
C GLY A 229 5.81 -18.98 -5.48
N ARG A 230 7.01 -19.20 -6.03
CA ARG A 230 7.97 -18.14 -6.35
C ARG A 230 8.72 -18.44 -7.64
N VAL A 231 9.02 -17.40 -8.40
CA VAL A 231 9.91 -17.40 -9.56
C VAL A 231 11.18 -16.62 -9.23
N SER A 232 12.32 -17.12 -9.68
CA SER A 232 13.65 -16.51 -9.56
C SER A 232 14.35 -16.62 -10.90
N ALA A 233 14.83 -15.49 -11.42
CA ALA A 233 15.55 -15.44 -12.70
C ALA A 233 16.69 -14.44 -12.66
N ARG A 234 17.74 -14.69 -13.44
CA ARG A 234 18.82 -13.72 -13.69
C ARG A 234 18.75 -13.34 -15.15
N VAL A 235 18.65 -12.04 -15.40
CA VAL A 235 18.44 -11.49 -16.74
C VAL A 235 19.39 -10.33 -16.99
N THR A 236 19.66 -10.06 -18.25
CA THR A 236 20.35 -8.86 -18.70
C THR A 236 19.40 -8.07 -19.58
N GLN A 237 19.14 -6.81 -19.20
CA GLN A 237 18.28 -5.90 -19.94
C GLN A 237 19.11 -4.73 -20.50
N GLN A 238 18.62 -4.09 -21.55
CA GLN A 238 19.30 -2.92 -22.12
C GLN A 238 18.96 -1.66 -21.33
N CYS A 239 19.96 -0.89 -20.90
CA CYS A 239 19.70 0.38 -20.22
C CYS A 239 18.94 1.34 -21.13
N VAL A 240 17.81 1.88 -20.65
CA VAL A 240 16.97 2.79 -21.43
C VAL A 240 17.62 4.17 -21.70
N VAL A 241 18.69 4.50 -21.00
CA VAL A 241 19.40 5.79 -21.15
C VAL A 241 20.75 5.62 -21.85
N SER A 242 21.64 4.75 -21.35
CA SER A 242 22.98 4.58 -21.92
C SER A 242 23.05 3.50 -23.01
N LEU A 243 21.99 2.70 -23.19
CA LEU A 243 21.97 1.51 -24.05
C LEU A 243 22.94 0.39 -23.62
N GLU A 244 23.63 0.53 -22.48
CA GLU A 244 24.54 -0.47 -21.93
C GLU A 244 23.78 -1.66 -21.30
N PRO A 245 24.30 -2.90 -21.35
CA PRO A 245 23.68 -4.04 -20.69
C PRO A 245 23.67 -3.91 -19.16
N VAL A 246 22.51 -4.18 -18.55
CA VAL A 246 22.28 -4.16 -17.09
C VAL A 246 21.85 -5.55 -16.64
N ALA A 247 22.67 -6.21 -15.84
CA ALA A 247 22.33 -7.50 -15.23
C ALA A 247 21.47 -7.27 -13.97
N ALA A 248 20.35 -7.99 -13.86
CA ALA A 248 19.41 -7.94 -12.75
C ALA A 248 19.00 -9.34 -12.31
N THR A 249 18.63 -9.47 -11.04
CA THR A 249 17.96 -10.67 -10.50
C THR A 249 16.51 -10.32 -10.24
N VAL A 250 15.61 -11.11 -10.80
CA VAL A 250 14.16 -10.93 -10.76
C VAL A 250 13.58 -12.01 -9.87
N GLU A 251 12.80 -11.60 -8.87
CA GLU A 251 12.10 -12.49 -7.94
C GLU A 251 10.63 -12.10 -7.93
N ALA A 252 9.71 -13.06 -8.07
CA ALA A 252 8.28 -12.83 -8.11
C ALA A 252 7.52 -13.88 -7.30
N GLU A 253 6.51 -13.50 -6.53
CA GLU A 253 5.60 -14.45 -5.85
C GLU A 253 4.42 -14.80 -6.76
N ILE A 254 4.01 -16.06 -6.74
CA ILE A 254 2.86 -16.58 -7.47
C ILE A 254 1.75 -16.81 -6.44
N ASP A 255 0.57 -16.23 -6.66
CA ASP A 255 -0.68 -16.65 -6.02
C ASP A 255 -1.81 -16.44 -7.03
N ALA A 256 -2.28 -17.53 -7.63
CA ALA A 256 -3.27 -17.47 -8.70
C ALA A 256 -4.28 -18.60 -8.57
N ILE A 257 -5.51 -18.32 -8.96
CA ILE A 257 -6.60 -19.30 -8.96
C ILE A 257 -7.04 -19.51 -10.41
N TYR A 258 -7.18 -20.77 -10.83
CA TYR A 258 -7.60 -21.16 -12.15
C TYR A 258 -8.84 -22.07 -12.10
N VAL A 259 -9.75 -21.92 -13.06
CA VAL A 259 -10.96 -22.76 -13.23
C VAL A 259 -11.03 -23.30 -14.66
N PRO A 260 -11.56 -24.51 -14.92
CA PRO A 260 -11.62 -25.04 -16.28
C PRO A 260 -12.62 -24.25 -17.14
N GLN A 261 -12.24 -23.94 -18.37
CA GLN A 261 -13.13 -23.28 -19.33
C GLN A 261 -14.32 -24.20 -19.67
N GLY A 262 -15.53 -23.66 -19.66
CA GLY A 262 -16.81 -24.36 -19.77
C GLY A 262 -17.27 -25.03 -18.46
N SER A 263 -16.54 -24.89 -17.35
CA SER A 263 -16.95 -25.47 -16.06
C SER A 263 -18.24 -24.82 -15.52
N ALA A 264 -18.88 -25.51 -14.57
CA ALA A 264 -20.01 -24.92 -13.85
C ALA A 264 -19.56 -23.75 -12.94
N LEU A 265 -18.28 -23.73 -12.53
CA LEU A 265 -17.70 -22.62 -11.78
C LEU A 265 -17.50 -21.39 -12.67
N GLU A 266 -16.88 -21.52 -13.85
CA GLU A 266 -16.72 -20.40 -14.78
C GLU A 266 -18.07 -19.83 -15.23
N ARG A 267 -19.07 -20.68 -15.54
CA ARG A 267 -20.42 -20.22 -15.92
C ARG A 267 -21.20 -19.53 -14.82
N ARG A 268 -20.88 -19.81 -13.55
CA ARG A 268 -21.42 -19.07 -12.41
C ARG A 268 -20.70 -17.74 -12.18
N MET A 269 -19.57 -17.52 -12.85
CA MET A 269 -18.80 -16.28 -12.84
C MET A 269 -19.12 -15.39 -14.06
N GLU A 270 -19.76 -15.91 -15.12
CA GLU A 270 -20.39 -15.08 -16.14
C GLU A 270 -21.59 -14.34 -15.53
N PRO A 271 -21.80 -13.04 -15.83
CA PRO A 271 -22.94 -12.30 -15.33
C PRO A 271 -24.23 -12.82 -15.99
N GLY A 272 -24.83 -13.84 -15.39
CA GLY A 272 -26.15 -14.38 -15.71
C GLY A 272 -27.06 -14.31 -14.49
N GLU A 273 -28.34 -14.03 -14.73
CA GLU A 273 -29.40 -13.86 -13.72
C GLU A 273 -29.37 -14.94 -12.62
N GLY A 274 -28.92 -14.57 -11.42
CA GLY A 274 -28.93 -15.44 -10.24
C GLY A 274 -27.65 -15.34 -9.43
N GLY A 275 -27.61 -14.36 -8.52
CA GLY A 275 -26.55 -14.26 -7.51
C GLY A 275 -26.53 -15.50 -6.63
N ASP A 276 -25.36 -16.12 -6.51
CA ASP A 276 -24.88 -16.84 -5.33
C ASP A 276 -23.46 -17.35 -5.58
N LEU A 277 -22.48 -16.50 -5.30
CA LEU A 277 -21.12 -16.90 -4.95
C LEU A 277 -20.53 -15.81 -4.04
N ILE A 278 -20.53 -16.11 -2.73
CA ILE A 278 -19.77 -15.37 -1.74
C ILE A 278 -18.30 -15.74 -1.97
N ILE A 279 -17.53 -14.80 -2.52
CA ILE A 279 -16.06 -14.85 -2.49
C ILE A 279 -15.64 -13.97 -1.32
N ASP A 280 -14.94 -14.60 -0.38
CA ASP A 280 -14.40 -14.01 0.84
C ASP A 280 -13.58 -12.75 0.52
N ALA A 281 -13.79 -11.67 1.27
CA ALA A 281 -13.23 -10.34 1.02
C ALA A 281 -11.71 -10.23 1.26
N GLU A 282 -11.05 -11.34 1.59
CA GLU A 282 -9.59 -11.47 1.78
C GLU A 282 -8.92 -12.45 0.77
N GLY A 283 -9.62 -12.91 -0.28
CA GLY A 283 -9.10 -13.88 -1.26
C GLY A 283 -8.26 -13.29 -2.41
N PRO A 284 -7.42 -14.10 -3.11
CA PRO A 284 -6.64 -13.67 -4.28
C PRO A 284 -7.55 -13.25 -5.46
N ASP A 285 -6.95 -12.63 -6.47
CA ASP A 285 -7.55 -12.23 -7.75
C ASP A 285 -8.63 -13.20 -8.27
N LEU A 286 -9.63 -12.66 -8.98
CA LEU A 286 -10.73 -13.42 -9.59
C LEU A 286 -10.20 -14.67 -10.32
N PRO A 287 -10.80 -15.86 -10.15
CA PRO A 287 -10.34 -17.10 -10.78
C PRO A 287 -10.24 -16.99 -12.31
N GLU A 288 -9.11 -17.39 -12.88
CA GLU A 288 -8.83 -17.33 -14.31
C GLU A 288 -9.25 -18.63 -15.03
N PRO A 289 -9.90 -18.56 -16.20
CA PRO A 289 -10.21 -19.76 -16.95
C PRO A 289 -8.96 -20.38 -17.60
N PHE A 290 -8.84 -21.71 -17.61
CA PHE A 290 -7.82 -22.44 -18.38
C PHE A 290 -8.45 -23.46 -19.33
N GLU A 291 -7.80 -23.73 -20.47
CA GLU A 291 -8.29 -24.68 -21.47
C GLU A 291 -8.12 -26.14 -20.98
N PRO A 292 -9.21 -26.91 -20.79
CA PRO A 292 -9.10 -28.32 -20.43
C PRO A 292 -8.48 -29.13 -21.58
N PRO A 293 -7.72 -30.22 -21.30
CA PRO A 293 -7.62 -30.91 -20.02
C PRO A 293 -6.41 -30.52 -19.16
N MET A 294 -5.63 -29.51 -19.53
CA MET A 294 -4.32 -29.25 -18.90
C MET A 294 -4.10 -27.75 -18.59
N LEU A 295 -3.66 -27.46 -17.37
CA LEU A 295 -3.15 -26.14 -16.98
C LEU A 295 -1.62 -26.13 -17.13
N ASP A 296 -1.10 -25.24 -17.97
CA ASP A 296 0.35 -25.10 -18.19
C ASP A 296 0.96 -24.21 -17.09
N ILE A 297 1.52 -24.86 -16.06
CA ILE A 297 2.18 -24.18 -14.94
C ILE A 297 3.44 -23.43 -15.41
N GLY A 298 4.10 -23.89 -16.48
CA GLY A 298 5.25 -23.20 -17.07
C GLY A 298 4.86 -21.81 -17.58
N ALA A 299 3.78 -21.73 -18.36
CA ALA A 299 3.25 -20.47 -18.87
C ALA A 299 2.85 -19.51 -17.73
N VAL A 300 2.21 -20.02 -16.66
CA VAL A 300 1.86 -19.22 -15.48
C VAL A 300 3.12 -18.66 -14.81
N THR A 301 4.16 -19.49 -14.63
CA THR A 301 5.41 -19.01 -14.01
C THR A 301 6.12 -17.96 -14.87
N GLU A 302 6.04 -18.07 -16.19
CA GLU A 302 6.57 -17.06 -17.11
C GLU A 302 5.80 -15.73 -17.01
N GLU A 303 4.48 -15.77 -16.87
CA GLU A 303 3.64 -14.57 -16.71
C GLU A 303 4.02 -13.75 -15.46
N PHE A 304 4.16 -14.41 -14.31
CA PHE A 304 4.59 -13.75 -13.06
C PHE A 304 6.02 -13.21 -13.14
N PHE A 305 6.90 -13.90 -13.86
CA PHE A 305 8.24 -13.39 -14.15
C PHE A 305 8.21 -12.13 -15.03
N ALA A 306 7.40 -12.12 -16.09
CA ALA A 306 7.27 -10.97 -16.97
C ALA A 306 6.73 -9.73 -16.24
N LEU A 307 5.81 -9.91 -15.30
CA LEU A 307 5.30 -8.84 -14.44
C LEU A 307 6.35 -8.24 -13.50
N ALA A 308 7.37 -9.02 -13.14
CA ALA A 308 8.43 -8.62 -12.22
C ALA A 308 9.68 -8.04 -12.90
N LEU A 309 9.72 -8.01 -14.25
CA LEU A 309 10.80 -7.35 -14.99
C LEU A 309 10.79 -5.83 -14.75
N ASP A 310 11.97 -5.24 -14.55
CA ASP A 310 12.11 -3.79 -14.45
C ASP A 310 11.78 -3.16 -15.83
N PRO A 311 10.76 -2.30 -15.95
CA PRO A 311 10.40 -1.69 -17.22
C PRO A 311 11.41 -0.62 -17.68
N TYR A 312 12.26 -0.10 -16.77
CA TYR A 312 13.24 0.93 -17.07
C TYR A 312 14.60 0.60 -16.44
N PRO A 313 15.26 -0.50 -16.86
CA PRO A 313 16.57 -0.88 -16.35
C PRO A 313 17.57 0.24 -16.59
N ARG A 314 18.33 0.61 -15.56
CA ARG A 314 19.29 1.72 -15.60
C ARG A 314 20.69 1.24 -15.26
N ALA A 315 21.65 1.63 -16.09
CA ALA A 315 23.06 1.43 -15.77
C ALA A 315 23.42 2.27 -14.53
N PRO A 316 24.19 1.73 -13.57
CA PRO A 316 24.55 2.45 -12.37
C PRO A 316 25.23 3.79 -12.69
N GLY A 317 24.64 4.89 -12.24
CA GLY A 317 25.22 6.24 -12.39
C GLY A 317 24.76 7.02 -13.62
N VAL A 318 23.79 6.53 -14.40
CA VAL A 318 23.22 7.27 -15.53
C VAL A 318 21.95 8.03 -15.10
N ALA A 319 22.05 9.36 -15.03
CA ALA A 319 20.93 10.27 -14.74
C ALA A 319 20.04 10.46 -15.99
N PRO A 320 18.73 10.78 -15.83
CA PRO A 320 17.87 11.15 -16.96
C PRO A 320 18.43 12.38 -17.70
N PRO A 321 18.14 12.54 -19.01
CA PRO A 321 18.50 13.76 -19.71
C PRO A 321 17.84 14.95 -19.02
N SER A 322 18.67 15.90 -18.59
CA SER A 322 18.23 17.16 -17.99
C SER A 322 17.26 17.89 -18.90
N GLU A 323 16.15 18.36 -18.35
CA GLU A 323 15.27 19.33 -19.00
C GLU A 323 16.11 20.50 -19.55
N LYS A 324 15.89 20.83 -20.83
CA LYS A 324 16.65 21.88 -21.49
C LYS A 324 16.44 23.20 -20.77
N ALA A 325 17.55 23.74 -20.24
CA ALA A 325 17.64 25.11 -19.76
C ALA A 325 17.13 26.10 -20.83
N VAL A 326 16.08 26.83 -20.49
CA VAL A 326 15.67 28.04 -21.22
C VAL A 326 16.54 29.17 -20.70
N GLU A 327 17.28 29.83 -21.58
CA GLU A 327 18.15 30.96 -21.22
C GLU A 327 17.34 32.16 -20.70
N PRO A 328 17.87 32.96 -19.75
CA PRO A 328 17.14 34.04 -19.12
C PRO A 328 17.11 35.30 -20.01
N ALA A 329 15.91 35.83 -20.25
CA ALA A 329 15.73 37.17 -20.80
C ALA A 329 15.85 38.24 -19.70
N GLU A 330 16.55 39.33 -20.04
CA GLU A 330 16.92 40.45 -19.16
C GLU A 330 15.73 41.22 -18.55
N GLU A 331 16.04 41.81 -17.38
CA GLU A 331 15.21 42.60 -16.48
C GLU A 331 14.30 43.66 -17.13
N ARG A 332 13.07 43.80 -16.60
CA ARG A 332 12.40 45.09 -16.37
C ARG A 332 11.21 45.02 -15.40
N GLU A 333 11.08 46.11 -14.65
CA GLU A 333 10.30 46.35 -13.43
C GLU A 333 8.77 46.25 -13.56
N ASN A 334 8.13 45.60 -12.56
CA ASN A 334 6.99 46.08 -11.72
C ASN A 334 6.28 44.84 -11.09
N PRO A 335 6.30 44.61 -9.76
CA PRO A 335 6.06 43.27 -9.18
C PRO A 335 4.59 42.82 -9.08
N PHE A 336 3.60 43.67 -9.37
CA PHE A 336 2.20 43.33 -9.08
C PHE A 336 1.20 43.49 -10.23
N ALA A 337 1.63 43.98 -11.40
CA ALA A 337 0.81 43.96 -12.61
C ALA A 337 0.98 42.66 -13.43
N ALA A 338 2.15 42.02 -13.33
CA ALA A 338 2.47 40.79 -14.05
C ALA A 338 1.78 39.55 -13.48
N LEU A 339 1.56 39.47 -12.15
CA LEU A 339 0.95 38.30 -11.53
C LEU A 339 -0.52 38.08 -11.97
N LYS A 340 -1.28 39.17 -12.11
CA LYS A 340 -2.67 39.10 -12.59
C LYS A 340 -2.77 38.79 -14.10
N ALA A 341 -1.71 39.06 -14.85
CA ALA A 341 -1.61 38.74 -16.28
C ALA A 341 -1.04 37.34 -16.54
N LEU A 342 -0.16 36.83 -15.68
CA LEU A 342 0.42 35.48 -15.75
C LEU A 342 -0.59 34.38 -15.39
N MET A 343 -1.53 34.64 -14.46
CA MET A 343 -2.64 33.72 -14.19
C MET A 343 -3.67 33.62 -15.33
N SER A 344 -3.60 34.51 -16.33
CA SER A 344 -4.54 34.52 -17.46
C SER A 344 -4.04 33.87 -18.75
N ASN A 345 -2.80 33.35 -18.79
CA ASN A 345 -2.16 32.89 -20.03
C ASN A 345 -1.34 31.60 -19.89
N THR A 346 -1.66 30.72 -18.93
CA THR A 346 -1.06 29.38 -18.88
C THR A 346 -1.56 28.55 -20.06
N VAL A 347 -0.64 28.07 -20.89
CA VAL A 347 -0.94 27.18 -22.02
C VAL A 347 -1.32 25.81 -21.47
N ILE A 348 -2.58 25.40 -21.63
CA ILE A 348 -3.06 24.09 -21.19
C ILE A 348 -2.82 23.06 -22.28
N THR A 349 -2.11 21.98 -21.94
CA THR A 349 -1.78 20.87 -22.83
C THR A 349 -2.67 19.67 -22.53
N VAL A 350 -3.45 19.24 -23.52
CA VAL A 350 -4.36 18.10 -23.41
C VAL A 350 -3.79 16.89 -24.15
N SER A 351 -3.57 15.77 -23.45
CA SER A 351 -3.30 14.50 -24.09
C SER A 351 -4.59 13.84 -24.55
N VAL A 352 -4.59 13.33 -25.78
CA VAL A 352 -5.77 12.77 -26.42
C VAL A 352 -5.45 11.39 -26.98
N ASP A 353 -6.21 10.40 -26.55
CA ASP A 353 -6.24 9.09 -27.20
C ASP A 353 -7.03 9.20 -28.51
N ALA A 354 -6.31 9.46 -29.60
CA ALA A 354 -6.92 9.74 -30.91
C ALA A 354 -7.60 8.50 -31.51
N MET A 355 -7.27 7.30 -31.02
CA MET A 355 -7.83 6.04 -31.50
C MET A 355 -9.09 5.63 -30.73
N GLY A 356 -9.42 6.31 -29.64
CA GLY A 356 -10.55 5.97 -28.78
C GLY A 356 -11.90 6.27 -29.41
N GLY A 357 -12.89 5.42 -29.10
CA GLY A 357 -14.29 5.57 -29.55
C GLY A 357 -14.61 4.78 -30.82
N ASP A 358 -15.89 4.74 -31.19
CA ASP A 358 -16.39 3.91 -32.29
C ASP A 358 -15.90 4.38 -33.68
N HIS A 359 -15.50 5.65 -33.76
CA HIS A 359 -15.09 6.33 -35.01
C HIS A 359 -13.63 6.81 -35.01
N GLY A 360 -12.92 6.68 -33.88
CA GLY A 360 -11.50 7.02 -33.74
C GLY A 360 -11.14 8.43 -34.22
N PRO A 361 -10.02 8.60 -34.98
CA PRO A 361 -9.51 9.92 -35.35
C PRO A 361 -10.50 10.79 -36.15
N SER A 362 -11.46 10.18 -36.86
CA SER A 362 -12.43 10.91 -37.68
C SER A 362 -13.44 11.74 -36.89
N VAL A 363 -13.59 11.47 -35.58
CA VAL A 363 -14.41 12.25 -34.65
C VAL A 363 -13.54 13.03 -33.67
N VAL A 364 -12.49 12.39 -33.15
CA VAL A 364 -11.61 12.97 -32.13
C VAL A 364 -10.87 14.21 -32.65
N ILE A 365 -10.36 14.18 -33.88
CA ILE A 365 -9.57 15.28 -34.45
C ILE A 365 -10.44 16.50 -34.77
N PRO A 366 -11.60 16.39 -35.44
CA PRO A 366 -12.50 17.52 -35.60
C PRO A 366 -12.99 18.09 -34.26
N GLY A 367 -13.29 17.23 -33.28
CA GLY A 367 -13.68 17.68 -31.93
C GLY A 367 -12.61 18.50 -31.23
N ALA A 368 -11.34 18.05 -31.27
CA ALA A 368 -10.21 18.83 -30.76
C ALA A 368 -10.04 20.18 -31.51
N ALA A 369 -10.32 20.22 -32.81
CA ALA A 369 -10.23 21.46 -33.60
C ALA A 369 -11.34 22.46 -33.24
N ILE A 370 -12.54 21.98 -32.93
CA ILE A 370 -13.65 22.80 -32.42
C ILE A 370 -13.26 23.40 -31.06
N SER A 371 -12.74 22.58 -30.14
CA SER A 371 -12.30 23.03 -28.82
C SER A 371 -11.16 24.06 -28.92
N LEU A 372 -10.14 23.83 -29.76
CA LEU A 372 -9.08 24.81 -30.02
C LEU A 372 -9.62 26.15 -30.55
N SER A 373 -10.70 26.12 -31.35
CA SER A 373 -11.33 27.33 -31.85
C SER A 373 -12.06 28.11 -30.73
N ARG A 374 -12.56 27.41 -29.70
CA ARG A 374 -13.17 27.99 -28.49
C ARG A 374 -12.11 28.47 -27.51
N HIS A 375 -10.97 27.78 -27.44
CA HIS A 375 -9.87 28.01 -26.52
C HIS A 375 -8.52 28.14 -27.27
N PRO A 376 -8.21 29.32 -27.86
CA PRO A 376 -7.06 29.49 -28.77
C PRO A 376 -5.66 29.29 -28.17
N GLY A 377 -5.55 29.07 -26.86
CA GLY A 377 -4.29 28.87 -26.13
C GLY A 377 -3.96 27.40 -25.82
N MET A 378 -4.81 26.46 -26.22
CA MET A 378 -4.59 25.04 -25.95
C MET A 378 -3.51 24.41 -26.83
N ARG A 379 -2.81 23.41 -26.29
CA ARG A 379 -1.95 22.49 -27.05
C ARG A 379 -2.44 21.07 -26.90
N PHE A 380 -2.11 20.23 -27.87
CA PHE A 380 -2.57 18.84 -27.89
C PHE A 380 -1.42 17.87 -28.10
N LEU A 381 -1.41 16.77 -27.34
CA LEU A 381 -0.60 15.59 -27.61
C LEU A 381 -1.52 14.48 -28.11
N LEU A 382 -1.42 14.14 -29.40
CA LEU A 382 -2.30 13.19 -30.07
C LEU A 382 -1.63 11.82 -30.14
N PHE A 383 -2.16 10.84 -29.41
CA PHE A 383 -1.60 9.49 -29.33
C PHE A 383 -2.35 8.52 -30.23
N GLY A 384 -1.63 7.77 -31.07
CA GLY A 384 -2.24 6.77 -31.94
C GLY A 384 -1.49 6.46 -33.21
N LYS A 385 -2.18 5.91 -34.21
CA LYS A 385 -1.58 5.57 -35.49
C LYS A 385 -1.33 6.83 -36.30
N LYS A 386 -0.06 7.11 -36.57
CA LYS A 386 0.38 8.40 -37.14
C LYS A 386 -0.29 8.70 -38.47
N ASP A 387 -0.33 7.73 -39.38
CA ASP A 387 -0.91 7.91 -40.72
C ASP A 387 -2.41 8.25 -40.67
N GLU A 388 -3.16 7.63 -39.75
CA GLU A 388 -4.60 7.89 -39.58
C GLU A 388 -4.85 9.28 -38.97
N ILE A 389 -4.02 9.69 -37.99
CA ILE A 389 -4.10 11.02 -37.37
C ILE A 389 -3.72 12.12 -38.37
N GLU A 390 -2.63 11.93 -39.13
CA GLU A 390 -2.19 12.90 -40.14
C GLU A 390 -3.23 13.09 -41.26
N ALA A 391 -3.90 12.01 -41.68
CA ALA A 391 -4.99 12.08 -42.64
C ALA A 391 -6.17 12.90 -42.12
N ALA A 392 -6.56 12.70 -40.85
CA ALA A 392 -7.62 13.49 -40.22
C ALA A 392 -7.23 14.96 -40.02
N LEU A 393 -5.96 15.24 -39.66
CA LEU A 393 -5.45 16.60 -39.47
C LEU A 393 -5.33 17.42 -40.77
N ALA A 394 -5.33 16.78 -41.94
CA ALA A 394 -5.20 17.48 -43.22
C ALA A 394 -6.29 18.55 -43.44
N GLY A 395 -7.48 18.35 -42.87
CA GLY A 395 -8.58 19.32 -42.90
C GLY A 395 -8.50 20.44 -41.85
N HIS A 396 -7.55 20.39 -40.91
CA HIS A 396 -7.51 21.24 -39.71
C HIS A 396 -6.12 21.86 -39.47
N PRO A 397 -5.67 22.82 -40.31
CA PRO A 397 -4.31 23.36 -40.26
C PRO A 397 -3.96 24.03 -38.92
N LYS A 398 -4.90 24.75 -38.30
CA LYS A 398 -4.69 25.38 -36.98
C LYS A 398 -4.45 24.35 -35.87
N LEU A 399 -5.19 23.25 -35.88
CA LEU A 399 -4.99 22.17 -34.93
C LEU A 399 -3.63 21.51 -35.15
N ARG A 400 -3.27 21.26 -36.42
CA ARG A 400 -1.96 20.70 -36.78
C ARG A 400 -0.79 21.52 -36.23
N GLU A 401 -0.90 22.86 -36.22
CA GLU A 401 0.11 23.74 -35.64
C GLU A 401 0.15 23.68 -34.11
N ALA A 402 -0.99 23.43 -33.46
CA ALA A 402 -1.13 23.32 -32.00
C ALA A 402 -0.90 21.90 -31.45
N SER A 403 -0.75 20.90 -32.31
CA SER A 403 -0.65 19.48 -31.94
C SER A 403 0.72 18.86 -32.19
N THR A 404 1.13 17.97 -31.29
CA THR A 404 2.22 17.01 -31.51
C THR A 404 1.64 15.61 -31.62
N ILE A 405 2.07 14.83 -32.61
CA ILE A 405 1.61 13.45 -32.80
C ILE A 405 2.62 12.49 -32.18
N VAL A 406 2.15 11.59 -31.32
CA VAL A 406 2.93 10.50 -30.75
C VAL A 406 2.41 9.18 -31.32
N HIS A 407 3.27 8.48 -32.05
CA HIS A 407 2.88 7.25 -32.70
C HIS A 407 2.74 6.09 -31.70
N CYS A 408 1.67 5.32 -31.80
CA CYS A 408 1.44 4.08 -31.07
C CYS A 408 0.97 2.98 -32.04
N ASP A 409 1.60 1.81 -31.97
CA ASP A 409 1.25 0.65 -32.79
C ASP A 409 -0.02 -0.06 -32.31
N VAL A 410 -0.33 0.08 -31.01
CA VAL A 410 -1.44 -0.60 -30.34
C VAL A 410 -2.54 0.42 -30.01
N ALA A 411 -3.79 0.05 -30.29
CA ALA A 411 -4.98 0.77 -29.84
C ALA A 411 -5.91 -0.22 -29.15
N VAL A 412 -6.50 0.19 -28.02
CA VAL A 412 -7.46 -0.62 -27.27
C VAL A 412 -8.80 -0.61 -28.01
N LYS A 413 -9.42 -1.78 -28.18
CA LYS A 413 -10.72 -1.89 -28.83
C LYS A 413 -11.87 -1.67 -27.84
N MET A 414 -13.04 -1.29 -28.36
CA MET A 414 -14.21 -1.04 -27.53
C MET A 414 -14.76 -2.30 -26.85
N ASP A 415 -14.58 -3.47 -27.47
CA ASP A 415 -15.00 -4.78 -26.97
C ASP A 415 -13.94 -5.51 -26.13
N ASP A 416 -12.75 -4.93 -25.97
CA ASP A 416 -11.71 -5.53 -25.12
C ASP A 416 -12.15 -5.57 -23.66
N LYS A 417 -11.92 -6.70 -22.98
CA LYS A 417 -12.07 -6.79 -21.52
C LYS A 417 -11.01 -5.89 -20.85
N PRO A 418 -11.33 -5.13 -19.79
CA PRO A 418 -10.37 -4.23 -19.14
C PRO A 418 -9.02 -4.87 -18.78
N SER A 419 -9.03 -6.10 -18.26
CA SER A 419 -7.81 -6.85 -17.93
C SER A 419 -6.96 -7.21 -19.15
N GLN A 420 -7.60 -7.58 -20.27
CA GLN A 420 -6.90 -7.86 -21.54
C GLN A 420 -6.35 -6.58 -22.16
N ALA A 421 -7.15 -5.51 -22.18
CA ALA A 421 -6.72 -4.19 -22.63
C ALA A 421 -5.52 -3.70 -21.82
N LEU A 422 -5.53 -3.88 -20.50
CA LEU A 422 -4.42 -3.54 -19.62
C LEU A 422 -3.17 -4.36 -19.96
N ARG A 423 -3.28 -5.70 -20.03
CA ARG A 423 -2.14 -6.58 -20.36
C ARG A 423 -1.53 -6.27 -21.72
N ASN A 424 -2.37 -6.13 -22.75
CA ASN A 424 -1.93 -5.94 -24.13
C ASN A 424 -1.55 -4.49 -24.43
N GLY A 425 -2.10 -3.53 -23.71
CA GLY A 425 -1.94 -2.10 -23.97
C GLY A 425 -0.91 -1.41 -23.09
N ARG A 426 -0.43 -2.06 -22.01
CA ARG A 426 0.56 -1.50 -21.10
C ARG A 426 1.81 -1.03 -21.85
N TRP A 427 2.28 0.17 -21.54
CA TRP A 427 3.47 0.82 -22.11
C TRP A 427 3.41 1.21 -23.58
N LYS A 428 2.43 0.73 -24.36
CA LYS A 428 2.45 0.84 -25.82
C LYS A 428 1.14 1.28 -26.48
N SER A 429 0.00 1.14 -25.82
CA SER A 429 -1.27 1.57 -26.41
C SER A 429 -1.42 3.09 -26.43
N SER A 430 -2.17 3.61 -27.41
CA SER A 430 -2.53 5.03 -27.48
C SER A 430 -3.15 5.54 -26.17
N MET A 431 -4.07 4.76 -25.61
CA MET A 431 -4.73 5.04 -24.34
C MET A 431 -3.73 5.10 -23.17
N TRP A 432 -2.84 4.10 -23.03
CA TRP A 432 -1.83 4.11 -21.97
C TRP A 432 -0.89 5.30 -22.08
N LYS A 433 -0.38 5.58 -23.29
CA LYS A 433 0.57 6.67 -23.53
C LYS A 433 -0.06 8.05 -23.29
N ALA A 434 -1.33 8.23 -23.63
CA ALA A 434 -2.05 9.48 -23.35
C ALA A 434 -2.17 9.75 -21.84
N ILE A 435 -2.45 8.71 -21.03
CA ILE A 435 -2.49 8.83 -19.57
C ILE A 435 -1.09 9.04 -18.99
N GLU A 436 -0.09 8.31 -19.50
CA GLU A 436 1.30 8.42 -19.06
C GLU A 436 1.85 9.84 -19.23
N ALA A 437 1.43 10.56 -20.28
CA ALA A 437 1.80 11.96 -20.48
C ALA A 437 1.32 12.88 -19.36
N VAL A 438 0.17 12.59 -18.74
CA VAL A 438 -0.30 13.34 -17.55
C VAL A 438 0.61 13.03 -16.35
N LYS A 439 0.98 11.76 -16.19
CA LYS A 439 1.89 11.34 -15.12
C LYS A 439 3.27 11.97 -15.22
N SER A 440 3.82 12.10 -16.44
CA SER A 440 5.16 12.67 -16.67
C SER A 440 5.18 14.20 -16.67
N GLY A 441 4.02 14.86 -16.56
CA GLY A 441 3.91 16.32 -16.66
C GLY A 441 4.01 16.86 -18.10
N GLU A 442 3.97 15.97 -19.12
CA GLU A 442 3.93 16.36 -20.53
C GLU A 442 2.55 16.90 -20.96
N ALA A 443 1.49 16.52 -20.24
CA ALA A 443 0.13 17.03 -20.41
C ALA A 443 -0.52 17.33 -19.06
N ASP A 444 -1.44 18.28 -19.02
CA ASP A 444 -2.17 18.66 -17.80
C ASP A 444 -3.41 17.79 -17.56
N VAL A 445 -4.00 17.24 -18.63
CA VAL A 445 -5.22 16.42 -18.59
C VAL A 445 -5.29 15.46 -19.77
N CYS A 446 -5.86 14.28 -19.54
CA CYS A 446 -6.10 13.27 -20.56
C CYS A 446 -7.58 13.16 -20.94
N VAL A 447 -7.88 13.09 -22.25
CA VAL A 447 -9.22 12.84 -22.78
C VAL A 447 -9.23 11.61 -23.68
N SER A 448 -10.15 10.68 -23.46
CA SER A 448 -10.33 9.49 -24.31
C SER A 448 -11.81 9.14 -24.49
N ALA A 449 -12.18 8.76 -25.72
CA ALA A 449 -13.48 8.15 -26.02
C ALA A 449 -13.44 6.61 -26.00
N GLY A 450 -12.30 5.98 -25.70
CA GLY A 450 -12.09 4.52 -25.72
C GLY A 450 -12.82 3.75 -24.62
N ASN A 451 -12.59 2.45 -24.47
CA ASN A 451 -13.30 1.60 -23.51
C ASN A 451 -13.20 2.15 -22.06
N THR A 452 -14.34 2.38 -21.39
CA THR A 452 -14.39 3.01 -20.05
C THR A 452 -13.63 2.21 -19.00
N GLY A 453 -13.82 0.89 -18.96
CA GLY A 453 -13.19 0.03 -17.96
C GLY A 453 -11.68 -0.08 -18.16
N ALA A 454 -11.23 -0.20 -19.41
CA ALA A 454 -9.81 -0.15 -19.75
C ALA A 454 -9.18 1.20 -19.37
N LEU A 455 -9.87 2.31 -19.69
CA LEU A 455 -9.41 3.65 -19.34
C LEU A 455 -9.28 3.82 -17.83
N MET A 456 -10.28 3.41 -17.05
CA MET A 456 -10.24 3.49 -15.59
C MET A 456 -9.11 2.64 -15.00
N ALA A 457 -8.98 1.39 -15.45
CA ALA A 457 -7.91 0.51 -15.00
C ALA A 457 -6.53 1.10 -15.31
N MET A 458 -6.28 1.51 -16.55
CA MET A 458 -5.00 2.13 -16.94
C MET A 458 -4.75 3.43 -16.17
N SER A 459 -5.78 4.25 -15.96
CA SER A 459 -5.66 5.52 -15.21
C SER A 459 -5.25 5.28 -13.77
N ARG A 460 -5.89 4.32 -13.09
CA ARG A 460 -5.51 3.92 -11.73
C ARG A 460 -4.08 3.39 -11.65
N PHE A 461 -3.64 2.61 -12.64
CA PHE A 461 -2.26 2.09 -12.66
C PHE A 461 -1.22 3.17 -12.95
N CYS A 462 -1.48 4.06 -13.92
CA CYS A 462 -0.54 5.11 -14.31
C CYS A 462 -0.43 6.19 -13.22
N LEU A 463 -1.57 6.76 -12.81
CA LEU A 463 -1.65 7.96 -11.97
C LEU A 463 -1.70 7.63 -10.47
N ARG A 464 -2.16 6.44 -10.09
CA ARG A 464 -2.48 6.06 -8.70
C ARG A 464 -3.58 6.93 -8.08
N THR A 465 -4.17 6.47 -6.99
CA THR A 465 -5.11 7.29 -6.22
C THR A 465 -4.36 8.35 -5.41
N MET A 466 -5.05 9.44 -5.08
CA MET A 466 -4.55 10.43 -4.14
C MET A 466 -4.40 9.80 -2.74
N ALA A 467 -3.56 10.41 -1.89
CA ALA A 467 -3.46 10.01 -0.48
C ALA A 467 -4.85 10.04 0.18
N ASP A 468 -5.11 9.06 1.05
CA ASP A 468 -6.38 8.88 1.79
C ASP A 468 -7.60 8.49 0.94
N ILE A 469 -7.49 8.47 -0.39
CA ILE A 469 -8.53 7.93 -1.29
C ILE A 469 -8.25 6.47 -1.62
N GLU A 470 -9.16 5.59 -1.19
CA GLU A 470 -9.07 4.16 -1.47
C GLU A 470 -9.39 3.83 -2.94
N ARG A 471 -10.40 4.50 -3.52
CA ARG A 471 -10.92 4.18 -4.86
C ARG A 471 -11.35 5.45 -5.62
N PRO A 472 -11.08 5.54 -6.92
CA PRO A 472 -11.56 6.64 -7.75
C PRO A 472 -13.07 6.51 -8.03
N ALA A 473 -13.71 7.63 -8.34
CA ALA A 473 -15.11 7.71 -8.74
C ALA A 473 -15.25 8.25 -10.17
N ILE A 474 -16.37 7.94 -10.85
CA ILE A 474 -16.76 8.60 -12.10
C ILE A 474 -17.80 9.66 -11.74
N ALA A 475 -17.48 10.92 -12.02
CA ALA A 475 -18.39 12.04 -11.90
C ALA A 475 -18.93 12.45 -13.26
N ALA A 476 -20.23 12.73 -13.35
CA ALA A 476 -20.89 13.18 -14.57
C ALA A 476 -21.68 14.46 -14.31
N ILE A 477 -21.77 15.31 -15.33
CA ILE A 477 -22.65 16.48 -15.32
C ILE A 477 -24.06 16.06 -15.70
N TRP A 478 -25.03 16.47 -14.89
CA TRP A 478 -26.44 16.14 -15.02
C TRP A 478 -27.26 17.39 -15.33
N PRO A 479 -27.97 17.46 -16.47
CA PRO A 479 -28.85 18.57 -16.77
C PRO A 479 -30.06 18.64 -15.84
N THR A 480 -30.36 19.81 -15.32
CA THR A 480 -31.47 20.04 -14.38
C THR A 480 -32.37 21.20 -14.82
N LEU A 481 -33.51 21.36 -14.13
CA LEU A 481 -34.38 22.52 -14.34
C LEU A 481 -33.72 23.84 -13.92
N ARG A 482 -32.75 23.80 -13.00
CA ARG A 482 -32.00 24.96 -12.50
C ARG A 482 -30.72 25.25 -13.30
N GLY A 483 -30.23 24.28 -14.08
CA GLY A 483 -28.97 24.39 -14.81
C GLY A 483 -28.32 23.02 -14.92
N GLU A 484 -27.24 22.82 -14.18
CA GLU A 484 -26.44 21.59 -14.16
C GLU A 484 -26.12 21.22 -12.71
N SER A 485 -26.06 19.93 -12.42
CA SER A 485 -25.58 19.38 -11.14
C SER A 485 -24.52 18.32 -11.43
N ILE A 486 -23.68 18.01 -10.46
CA ILE A 486 -22.71 16.92 -10.55
C ILE A 486 -23.29 15.67 -9.89
N VAL A 487 -23.12 14.52 -10.51
CA VAL A 487 -23.55 13.23 -9.96
C VAL A 487 -22.37 12.28 -9.94
N LEU A 488 -22.07 11.70 -8.77
CA LEU A 488 -20.98 10.73 -8.59
C LEU A 488 -21.26 9.80 -7.40
N ASP A 489 -20.89 8.53 -7.40
CA ASP A 489 -20.30 7.77 -8.50
C ASP A 489 -21.37 7.29 -9.49
N VAL A 490 -21.05 7.28 -10.78
CA VAL A 490 -21.95 6.75 -11.85
C VAL A 490 -21.42 5.50 -12.55
N GLY A 491 -20.47 4.78 -11.93
CA GLY A 491 -20.12 3.42 -12.34
C GLY A 491 -18.65 3.03 -12.20
N ALA A 492 -17.88 3.68 -11.33
CA ALA A 492 -16.51 3.26 -11.02
C ALA A 492 -16.49 2.08 -10.04
N THR A 493 -17.39 2.10 -9.06
CA THR A 493 -17.45 1.12 -7.96
C THR A 493 -18.79 0.38 -7.94
N ILE A 494 -18.81 -0.78 -7.28
CA ILE A 494 -20.03 -1.48 -6.91
C ILE A 494 -20.08 -1.45 -5.39
N GLY A 495 -21.05 -0.71 -4.84
CA GLY A 495 -21.09 -0.38 -3.42
C GLY A 495 -20.09 0.70 -3.01
N ALA A 496 -20.36 1.32 -1.87
CA ALA A 496 -19.49 2.27 -1.21
C ALA A 496 -19.72 2.19 0.30
N ASN A 497 -18.64 2.23 1.09
CA ASN A 497 -18.76 2.41 2.54
C ASN A 497 -19.06 3.88 2.89
N ALA A 498 -19.36 4.15 4.16
CA ALA A 498 -19.73 5.50 4.59
C ALA A 498 -18.64 6.55 4.32
N LEU A 499 -17.37 6.24 4.61
CA LEU A 499 -16.25 7.15 4.38
C LEU A 499 -16.06 7.47 2.90
N GLN A 500 -16.19 6.45 2.03
CA GLN A 500 -16.11 6.64 0.57
C GLN A 500 -17.19 7.59 0.05
N LEU A 501 -18.42 7.49 0.57
CA LEU A 501 -19.48 8.44 0.21
C LEU A 501 -19.16 9.86 0.69
N VAL A 502 -18.43 10.03 1.79
CA VAL A 502 -17.94 11.35 2.19
C VAL A 502 -16.83 11.84 1.27
N ASP A 503 -15.86 11.00 0.91
CA ASP A 503 -14.81 11.36 -0.06
C ASP A 503 -15.43 11.80 -1.39
N PHE A 504 -16.46 11.09 -1.85
CA PHE A 504 -17.21 11.45 -3.05
C PHE A 504 -17.93 12.79 -2.90
N SER A 505 -18.47 13.09 -1.71
CA SER A 505 -19.08 14.38 -1.41
C SER A 505 -18.08 15.53 -1.50
N VAL A 506 -16.88 15.33 -0.95
CA VAL A 506 -15.79 16.31 -0.98
C VAL A 506 -15.27 16.51 -2.41
N MET A 507 -14.99 15.42 -3.14
CA MET A 507 -14.53 15.49 -4.52
C MET A 507 -15.57 16.13 -5.45
N GLY A 508 -16.84 15.78 -5.28
CA GLY A 508 -17.94 16.34 -6.06
C GLY A 508 -18.12 17.83 -5.79
N ALA A 509 -18.00 18.25 -4.54
CA ALA A 509 -18.01 19.67 -4.17
C ALA A 509 -16.86 20.42 -4.85
N ALA A 510 -15.63 19.93 -4.75
CA ALA A 510 -14.47 20.54 -5.42
C ALA A 510 -14.67 20.67 -6.94
N MET A 511 -15.25 19.66 -7.58
CA MET A 511 -15.61 19.70 -9.00
C MET A 511 -16.69 20.75 -9.30
N ALA A 512 -17.71 20.90 -8.44
CA ALA A 512 -18.74 21.92 -8.60
C ALA A 512 -18.15 23.34 -8.51
N ARG A 513 -17.19 23.55 -7.60
CA ARG A 513 -16.47 24.84 -7.51
C ARG A 513 -15.60 25.10 -8.73
N ALA A 514 -15.05 24.05 -9.35
CA ALA A 514 -14.22 24.16 -10.53
C ALA A 514 -15.02 24.38 -11.84
N LEU A 515 -16.21 23.78 -11.97
CA LEU A 515 -16.98 23.81 -13.22
C LEU A 515 -18.22 24.73 -13.17
N ILE A 516 -18.95 24.73 -12.06
CA ILE A 516 -20.18 25.52 -11.88
C ILE A 516 -19.86 26.88 -11.23
N GLU A 517 -18.63 27.06 -10.72
CA GLU A 517 -18.14 28.27 -10.05
C GLU A 517 -18.99 28.69 -8.83
N VAL A 518 -19.58 27.71 -8.14
CA VAL A 518 -20.29 27.93 -6.86
C VAL A 518 -19.27 27.89 -5.73
N GLU A 519 -19.26 28.90 -4.86
CA GLU A 519 -18.27 28.98 -3.76
C GLU A 519 -18.49 27.91 -2.67
N ARG A 520 -19.75 27.66 -2.31
CA ARG A 520 -20.16 26.60 -1.36
C ARG A 520 -21.28 25.75 -1.97
N PRO A 521 -20.95 24.68 -2.72
CA PRO A 521 -21.94 23.85 -3.38
C PRO A 521 -22.74 23.03 -2.36
N THR A 522 -24.04 22.92 -2.61
CA THR A 522 -24.94 22.06 -1.85
C THR A 522 -24.74 20.60 -2.26
N VAL A 523 -24.58 19.71 -1.27
CA VAL A 523 -24.34 18.27 -1.47
C VAL A 523 -25.48 17.46 -0.86
N GLY A 524 -26.03 16.52 -1.63
CA GLY A 524 -27.05 15.58 -1.17
C GLY A 524 -26.65 14.12 -1.40
N LEU A 525 -27.00 13.23 -0.48
CA LEU A 525 -26.82 11.78 -0.68
C LEU A 525 -28.08 11.17 -1.29
N LEU A 526 -27.96 10.48 -2.43
CA LEU A 526 -29.07 9.81 -3.09
C LEU A 526 -29.60 8.68 -2.22
N ASN A 527 -30.91 8.70 -1.94
CA ASN A 527 -31.56 7.75 -1.07
C ASN A 527 -32.97 7.40 -1.58
N VAL A 528 -33.57 6.35 -1.01
CA VAL A 528 -34.94 5.91 -1.33
C VAL A 528 -36.02 6.81 -0.70
N GLY A 529 -35.62 7.72 0.17
CA GLY A 529 -36.50 8.66 0.85
C GLY A 529 -35.70 9.76 1.55
N VAL A 530 -36.32 10.92 1.77
CA VAL A 530 -35.70 12.03 2.51
C VAL A 530 -35.65 11.83 4.02
N GLU A 531 -36.37 10.86 4.58
CA GLU A 531 -36.40 10.60 6.02
C GLU A 531 -35.17 9.82 6.52
N GLU A 532 -34.59 10.23 7.65
CA GLU A 532 -33.32 9.68 8.19
C GLU A 532 -33.32 8.18 8.52
N ILE A 533 -34.50 7.60 8.71
CA ILE A 533 -34.67 6.17 9.03
C ILE A 533 -34.65 5.27 7.79
N LYS A 534 -34.77 5.84 6.59
CA LYS A 534 -34.84 5.10 5.32
C LYS A 534 -33.48 5.07 4.64
N GLY A 535 -33.22 3.99 3.90
CA GLY A 535 -31.97 3.81 3.16
C GLY A 535 -31.04 2.77 3.75
N GLN A 536 -29.92 2.56 3.05
CA GLN A 536 -28.84 1.67 3.49
C GLN A 536 -28.08 2.28 4.68
N GLU A 537 -27.44 1.44 5.49
CA GLU A 537 -26.77 1.86 6.73
C GLU A 537 -25.58 2.78 6.41
N GLU A 538 -24.86 2.48 5.34
CA GLU A 538 -23.70 3.20 4.85
C GLU A 538 -24.05 4.63 4.43
N VAL A 539 -25.19 4.82 3.76
CA VAL A 539 -25.69 6.14 3.35
C VAL A 539 -26.12 6.97 4.55
N LYS A 540 -26.78 6.34 5.53
CA LYS A 540 -27.18 6.99 6.79
C LYS A 540 -25.96 7.44 7.60
N GLU A 541 -24.97 6.57 7.72
CA GLU A 541 -23.73 6.88 8.43
C GLU A 541 -22.92 7.97 7.73
N ALA A 542 -22.81 7.94 6.40
CA ALA A 542 -22.19 9.02 5.63
C ALA A 542 -22.89 10.37 5.87
N GLY A 543 -24.23 10.38 5.91
CA GLY A 543 -25.00 11.58 6.22
C GLY A 543 -24.82 12.08 7.65
N ARG A 544 -24.54 11.19 8.61
CA ARG A 544 -24.15 11.58 9.98
C ARG A 544 -22.77 12.23 9.97
N LEU A 545 -21.78 11.59 9.34
CA LEU A 545 -20.40 12.09 9.24
C LEU A 545 -20.34 13.46 8.57
N LEU A 546 -21.03 13.67 7.45
CA LEU A 546 -21.07 14.96 6.75
C LEU A 546 -21.65 16.10 7.59
N ARG A 547 -22.66 15.81 8.43
CA ARG A 547 -23.25 16.80 9.33
C ARG A 547 -22.35 17.15 10.50
N GLU A 548 -21.69 16.15 11.06
CA GLU A 548 -20.71 16.37 12.13
C GLU A 548 -19.47 17.07 11.58
N ALA A 549 -19.18 16.90 10.28
CA ALA A 549 -17.97 17.41 9.68
C ALA A 549 -17.98 18.91 9.35
N ASP A 550 -19.14 19.58 9.26
CA ASP A 550 -19.27 21.03 8.99
C ASP A 550 -18.17 21.63 8.08
N LEU A 551 -18.00 21.05 6.88
CA LEU A 551 -16.89 21.37 6.00
C LEU A 551 -17.09 22.73 5.31
N ASP A 552 -16.14 23.66 5.45
CA ASP A 552 -16.22 24.99 4.83
C ASP A 552 -16.40 24.96 3.30
N GLY A 553 -15.87 23.93 2.64
CA GLY A 553 -15.91 23.76 1.19
C GLY A 553 -17.25 23.29 0.60
N LEU A 554 -18.24 22.92 1.42
CA LEU A 554 -19.56 22.47 0.95
C LEU A 554 -20.69 22.82 1.93
N ASP A 555 -21.93 22.61 1.51
CA ASP A 555 -23.11 22.68 2.39
C ASP A 555 -23.90 21.39 2.28
N TYR A 556 -24.02 20.63 3.36
CA TYR A 556 -24.69 19.34 3.33
C TYR A 556 -26.21 19.49 3.48
N HIS A 557 -26.93 19.24 2.39
CA HIS A 557 -28.39 19.38 2.31
C HIS A 557 -29.14 18.22 3.00
N GLY A 558 -28.56 17.02 3.05
CA GLY A 558 -29.23 15.81 3.53
C GLY A 558 -29.46 14.78 2.44
N PHE A 559 -30.51 13.96 2.59
CA PHE A 559 -30.88 12.95 1.61
C PHE A 559 -31.70 13.54 0.45
N VAL A 560 -31.48 13.04 -0.76
CA VAL A 560 -32.22 13.43 -1.99
C VAL A 560 -32.78 12.19 -2.69
N GLU A 561 -33.93 12.34 -3.35
CA GLU A 561 -34.59 11.25 -4.06
C GLU A 561 -34.29 11.26 -5.57
N GLY A 562 -34.68 10.21 -6.29
CA GLY A 562 -34.39 10.09 -7.73
C GLY A 562 -35.02 11.19 -8.60
N ASP A 563 -36.13 11.81 -8.20
CA ASP A 563 -36.74 12.92 -8.93
C ASP A 563 -36.04 14.27 -8.68
N ASP A 564 -35.28 14.39 -7.58
CA ASP A 564 -34.48 15.56 -7.26
C ASP A 564 -33.31 15.76 -8.22
N LEU A 565 -32.78 14.68 -8.81
CA LEU A 565 -31.74 14.71 -9.83
C LEU A 565 -32.12 15.64 -11.00
N GLY A 566 -33.33 15.51 -11.53
CA GLY A 566 -33.81 16.35 -12.63
C GLY A 566 -34.24 17.75 -12.19
N ARG A 567 -34.66 17.93 -10.94
CA ARG A 567 -35.02 19.24 -10.38
C ARG A 567 -33.79 20.11 -10.14
N GLY A 568 -32.65 19.49 -9.84
CA GLY A 568 -31.44 20.20 -9.40
C GLY A 568 -31.60 20.72 -7.98
N THR A 569 -32.16 19.89 -7.09
CA THR A 569 -32.38 20.27 -5.69
C THR A 569 -31.06 20.66 -5.01
N VAL A 570 -29.97 19.96 -5.35
CA VAL A 570 -28.59 20.20 -4.88
C VAL A 570 -27.62 20.32 -6.05
N ASP A 571 -26.47 20.94 -5.82
CA ASP A 571 -25.42 21.13 -6.82
C ASP A 571 -24.62 19.83 -7.07
N VAL A 572 -24.50 18.98 -6.05
CA VAL A 572 -23.80 17.70 -6.10
C VAL A 572 -24.67 16.60 -5.49
N VAL A 573 -24.93 15.54 -6.25
CA VAL A 573 -25.62 14.34 -5.77
C VAL A 573 -24.64 13.18 -5.68
N VAL A 574 -24.54 12.59 -4.49
CA VAL A 574 -23.60 11.51 -4.21
C VAL A 574 -24.32 10.18 -4.08
N THR A 575 -23.79 9.15 -4.73
CA THR A 575 -24.31 7.79 -4.66
C THR A 575 -23.20 6.77 -4.89
N GLU A 576 -23.50 5.49 -4.72
CA GLU A 576 -22.61 4.40 -5.09
C GLU A 576 -22.78 4.06 -6.59
N GLY A 577 -21.72 3.54 -7.22
CA GLY A 577 -21.64 3.43 -8.66
C GLY A 577 -22.70 2.54 -9.32
N PHE A 578 -23.26 1.55 -8.63
CA PHE A 578 -24.32 0.70 -9.19
C PHE A 578 -25.64 1.48 -9.37
N SER A 579 -26.11 2.15 -8.31
CA SER A 579 -27.31 2.98 -8.33
C SER A 579 -27.13 4.19 -9.24
N GLY A 580 -25.97 4.85 -9.20
CA GLY A 580 -25.66 5.97 -10.08
C GLY A 580 -25.67 5.60 -11.55
N ASN A 581 -25.09 4.45 -11.93
CA ASN A 581 -25.10 3.97 -13.31
C ASN A 581 -26.52 3.62 -13.79
N ILE A 582 -27.35 2.98 -12.95
CA ILE A 582 -28.76 2.69 -13.26
C ILE A 582 -29.52 3.99 -13.48
N ALA A 583 -29.34 4.98 -12.60
CA ALA A 583 -29.98 6.29 -12.71
C ALA A 583 -29.59 6.97 -14.02
N LEU A 584 -28.29 7.04 -14.32
CA LEU A 584 -27.76 7.66 -15.53
C LEU A 584 -28.34 7.02 -16.81
N LYS A 585 -28.32 5.69 -16.90
CA LYS A 585 -28.84 4.97 -18.07
C LYS A 585 -30.35 5.11 -18.23
N THR A 586 -31.09 5.16 -17.12
CA THR A 586 -32.54 5.39 -17.12
C THR A 586 -32.89 6.79 -17.61
N ALA A 587 -32.13 7.80 -17.18
CA ALA A 587 -32.31 9.18 -17.60
C ALA A 587 -31.98 9.38 -19.09
N GLU A 588 -30.84 8.85 -19.55
CA GLU A 588 -30.45 8.86 -20.98
C GLU A 588 -31.52 8.17 -21.85
N GLY A 589 -31.99 7.00 -21.45
CA GLY A 589 -33.03 6.24 -22.17
C GLY A 589 -34.35 6.99 -22.26
N THR A 590 -34.78 7.59 -21.15
CA THR A 590 -36.03 8.37 -21.06
C THR A 590 -35.96 9.63 -21.92
N ALA A 591 -34.84 10.36 -21.90
CA ALA A 591 -34.63 11.54 -22.73
C ALA A 591 -34.70 11.21 -24.23
N ARG A 592 -34.08 10.10 -24.63
CA ARG A 592 -34.14 9.59 -26.01
C ARG A 592 -35.58 9.23 -26.41
N GLN A 593 -36.30 8.51 -25.54
CA GLN A 593 -37.70 8.13 -25.76
C GLN A 593 -38.63 9.34 -25.93
N ILE A 594 -38.50 10.38 -25.10
CA ILE A 594 -39.28 11.62 -25.22
C ILE A 594 -38.95 12.32 -26.55
N GLY A 595 -37.67 12.38 -26.94
CA GLY A 595 -37.24 12.93 -28.21
C GLY A 595 -37.88 12.22 -29.42
N GLU A 596 -37.95 10.90 -29.39
CA GLU A 596 -38.62 10.09 -30.41
C GLU A 596 -40.13 10.33 -30.45
N TYR A 597 -40.80 10.38 -29.29
CA TYR A 597 -42.23 10.69 -29.20
C TYR A 597 -42.57 12.07 -29.76
N LEU A 598 -41.76 13.09 -29.43
CA LEU A 598 -41.93 14.42 -29.98
C LEU A 598 -41.73 14.42 -31.50
N ARG A 599 -40.67 13.78 -32.00
CA ARG A 599 -40.40 13.70 -33.45
C ARG A 599 -41.50 12.95 -34.21
N ALA A 600 -42.00 11.85 -33.66
CA ALA A 600 -43.11 11.07 -34.22
C ALA A 600 -44.42 11.87 -34.24
N ALA A 601 -44.75 12.56 -33.15
CA ALA A 601 -45.96 13.39 -33.06
C ALA A 601 -45.95 14.54 -34.09
N MET A 602 -44.81 15.21 -34.25
CA MET A 602 -44.67 16.37 -35.14
C MET A 602 -44.60 15.99 -36.63
N SER A 603 -44.21 14.75 -36.95
CA SER A 603 -44.14 14.25 -38.32
C SER A 603 -45.43 13.57 -38.80
N ARG A 604 -46.40 13.37 -37.90
CA ARG A 604 -47.61 12.57 -38.13
C ARG A 604 -48.61 13.19 -39.11
N THR A 605 -48.77 14.52 -39.12
CA THR A 605 -49.76 15.20 -39.97
C THR A 605 -49.20 16.43 -40.65
N LEU A 606 -49.78 16.83 -41.78
CA LEU A 606 -49.43 18.06 -42.50
C LEU A 606 -49.60 19.30 -41.61
N MET A 607 -50.63 19.34 -40.76
CA MET A 607 -50.82 20.43 -39.80
C MET A 607 -49.77 20.44 -38.68
N ALA A 608 -49.35 19.28 -38.18
CA ALA A 608 -48.26 19.20 -37.20
C ALA A 608 -46.92 19.68 -37.79
N ARG A 609 -46.66 19.35 -39.07
CA ARG A 609 -45.49 19.86 -39.81
C ARG A 609 -45.52 21.38 -40.01
N LEU A 610 -46.69 21.96 -40.32
CA LEU A 610 -46.83 23.42 -40.41
C LEU A 610 -46.66 24.09 -39.04
N GLY A 611 -47.25 23.51 -37.99
CA GLY A 611 -47.09 23.97 -36.61
C GLY A 611 -45.64 23.90 -36.13
N TYR A 612 -44.90 22.87 -36.52
CA TYR A 612 -43.47 22.77 -36.25
C TYR A 612 -42.68 23.93 -36.84
N VAL A 613 -43.01 24.40 -38.05
CA VAL A 613 -42.32 25.54 -38.68
C VAL A 613 -42.52 26.81 -37.86
N LEU A 614 -43.72 27.04 -37.35
CA LEU A 614 -44.04 28.20 -36.50
C LEU A 614 -43.39 28.10 -35.12
N ALA A 615 -43.32 26.90 -34.54
CA ALA A 615 -42.74 26.65 -33.22
C ALA A 615 -41.25 26.24 -33.27
N ARG A 616 -40.61 26.29 -34.45
CA ARG A 616 -39.27 25.73 -34.70
C ARG A 616 -38.22 26.27 -33.74
N GLY A 617 -38.32 27.55 -33.37
CA GLY A 617 -37.42 28.18 -32.40
C GLY A 617 -37.58 27.61 -30.98
N ALA A 618 -38.81 27.37 -30.53
CA ALA A 618 -39.07 26.79 -29.21
C ALA A 618 -38.63 25.33 -29.14
N PHE A 619 -38.90 24.54 -30.20
CA PHE A 619 -38.45 23.15 -30.29
C PHE A 619 -36.93 23.03 -30.41
N ARG A 620 -36.26 23.96 -31.09
CA ARG A 620 -34.80 23.98 -31.14
C ARG A 620 -34.22 24.23 -29.75
N ARG A 621 -34.75 25.18 -28.98
CA ARG A 621 -34.32 25.40 -27.57
C ARG A 621 -34.58 24.20 -26.66
N LEU A 622 -35.72 23.51 -26.83
CA LEU A 622 -36.03 22.30 -26.07
C LEU A 622 -35.07 21.16 -26.43
N SER A 623 -34.85 20.95 -27.73
CA SER A 623 -33.89 19.98 -28.24
C SER A 623 -32.47 20.30 -27.77
N ASP A 624 -32.10 21.58 -27.70
CA ASP A 624 -30.78 22.03 -27.25
C ASP A 624 -30.53 21.79 -25.75
N ARG A 625 -31.58 21.82 -24.92
CA ARG A 625 -31.51 21.50 -23.48
C ARG A 625 -31.54 20.01 -23.18
N MET A 626 -32.16 19.22 -24.06
CA MET A 626 -32.25 17.77 -23.94
C MET A 626 -31.13 17.04 -24.71
N ASP A 627 -30.13 17.78 -25.21
CA ASP A 627 -29.06 17.22 -26.03
C ASP A 627 -27.95 16.64 -25.13
N PRO A 628 -27.86 15.31 -24.99
CA PRO A 628 -26.85 14.68 -24.14
C PRO A 628 -25.41 14.93 -24.65
N ARG A 629 -25.24 15.39 -25.90
CA ARG A 629 -23.91 15.68 -26.46
C ARG A 629 -23.23 16.86 -25.78
N LYS A 630 -23.99 17.80 -25.20
CA LYS A 630 -23.45 19.01 -24.56
C LYS A 630 -22.91 18.79 -23.15
N VAL A 631 -23.25 17.66 -22.53
CA VAL A 631 -22.85 17.25 -21.17
C VAL A 631 -21.97 16.00 -21.21
N ASN A 632 -21.22 15.83 -22.30
CA ASN A 632 -20.35 14.67 -22.50
C ASN A 632 -19.05 14.84 -21.71
N GLY A 633 -18.70 13.83 -20.90
CA GLY A 633 -17.45 13.77 -20.14
C GLY A 633 -17.67 13.20 -18.75
N GLY A 634 -17.35 11.91 -18.56
CA GLY A 634 -17.24 11.30 -17.23
C GLY A 634 -15.85 11.54 -16.68
N VAL A 635 -15.72 12.26 -15.58
CA VAL A 635 -14.42 12.62 -14.99
C VAL A 635 -14.03 11.59 -13.95
N PHE A 636 -12.80 11.10 -14.02
CA PHE A 636 -12.27 10.19 -13.01
C PHE A 636 -11.69 11.01 -11.86
N LEU A 637 -12.41 11.07 -10.75
CA LEU A 637 -11.99 11.79 -9.55
C LEU A 637 -11.24 10.86 -8.59
N GLY A 638 -10.30 11.44 -7.85
CA GLY A 638 -9.51 10.75 -6.83
C GLY A 638 -8.21 10.10 -7.32
N LEU A 639 -7.78 10.42 -8.54
CA LEU A 639 -6.47 10.07 -9.10
C LEU A 639 -5.51 11.27 -9.03
N ASN A 640 -4.18 11.06 -9.00
CA ASN A 640 -3.19 12.15 -8.99
C ASN A 640 -3.09 12.94 -10.33
N GLY A 641 -4.09 12.83 -11.19
CA GLY A 641 -4.18 13.55 -12.47
C GLY A 641 -5.59 13.46 -13.04
N ILE A 642 -5.94 14.39 -13.93
CA ILE A 642 -7.30 14.48 -14.49
C ILE A 642 -7.42 13.58 -15.72
N VAL A 643 -8.43 12.72 -15.73
CA VAL A 643 -8.81 11.91 -16.89
C VAL A 643 -10.30 12.06 -17.16
N VAL A 644 -10.64 12.40 -18.41
CA VAL A 644 -12.01 12.57 -18.88
C VAL A 644 -12.36 11.51 -19.90
N LYS A 645 -13.41 10.75 -19.59
CA LYS A 645 -14.02 9.75 -20.46
C LYS A 645 -15.13 10.39 -21.30
N SER A 646 -14.86 10.62 -22.59
CA SER A 646 -15.91 10.98 -23.55
C SER A 646 -16.74 9.75 -23.92
N HIS A 647 -18.02 9.89 -24.24
CA HIS A 647 -18.85 8.79 -24.74
C HIS A 647 -18.29 8.22 -26.06
N GLY A 648 -18.29 6.88 -26.21
CA GLY A 648 -17.65 6.21 -27.35
C GLY A 648 -18.34 6.43 -28.70
N GLY A 649 -19.67 6.54 -28.70
CA GLY A 649 -20.49 6.79 -29.89
C GLY A 649 -20.86 8.27 -30.10
N THR A 650 -20.09 9.21 -29.56
CA THR A 650 -20.33 10.65 -29.74
C THR A 650 -19.91 11.15 -31.13
N ASP A 651 -20.41 12.32 -31.52
CA ASP A 651 -19.90 13.10 -32.65
C ASP A 651 -18.81 14.09 -32.22
N ASP A 652 -18.27 14.85 -33.18
CA ASP A 652 -17.19 15.82 -33.00
C ASP A 652 -17.56 16.96 -32.03
N GLU A 653 -18.80 17.45 -32.08
CA GLU A 653 -19.31 18.42 -31.11
C GLU A 653 -19.33 17.88 -29.68
N GLY A 654 -19.80 16.64 -29.48
CA GLY A 654 -19.80 16.04 -28.14
C GLY A 654 -18.39 15.69 -27.64
N PHE A 655 -17.46 15.32 -28.51
CA PHE A 655 -16.06 15.16 -28.12
C PHE A 655 -15.42 16.51 -27.74
N ALA A 656 -15.73 17.57 -28.48
CA ALA A 656 -15.28 18.93 -28.16
C ALA A 656 -15.75 19.36 -26.77
N ALA A 657 -17.00 19.05 -26.40
CA ALA A 657 -17.52 19.36 -25.06
C ALA A 657 -16.71 18.68 -23.94
N ALA A 658 -16.27 17.43 -24.14
CA ALA A 658 -15.42 16.73 -23.17
C ALA A 658 -14.02 17.36 -23.05
N VAL A 659 -13.47 17.87 -24.16
CA VAL A 659 -12.19 18.60 -24.16
C VAL A 659 -12.32 19.97 -23.50
N ASP A 660 -13.41 20.70 -23.77
CA ASP A 660 -13.69 22.00 -23.14
C ASP A 660 -13.83 21.84 -21.61
N MET A 661 -14.54 20.79 -21.15
CA MET A 661 -14.64 20.45 -19.72
C MET A 661 -13.27 20.14 -19.11
N ALA A 662 -12.43 19.35 -19.81
CA ALA A 662 -11.08 19.03 -19.37
C ALA A 662 -10.23 20.29 -19.20
N HIS A 663 -10.30 21.22 -20.15
CA HIS A 663 -9.63 22.52 -20.09
C HIS A 663 -10.08 23.33 -18.87
N ASP A 664 -11.39 23.45 -18.64
CA ASP A 664 -11.91 24.28 -17.55
C ASP A 664 -11.55 23.72 -16.17
N MET A 665 -11.51 22.38 -16.00
CA MET A 665 -11.06 21.76 -14.74
C MET A 665 -9.59 22.06 -14.42
N VAL A 666 -8.71 22.02 -15.42
CA VAL A 666 -7.29 22.38 -15.23
C VAL A 666 -7.16 23.86 -14.93
N ARG A 667 -7.80 24.71 -15.75
CA ARG A 667 -7.76 26.17 -15.59
C ARG A 667 -8.22 26.61 -14.21
N ASN A 668 -9.25 25.95 -13.69
CA ASN A 668 -9.83 26.27 -12.40
C ASN A 668 -9.23 25.42 -11.26
N GLY A 669 -8.13 24.69 -11.46
CA GLY A 669 -7.37 24.03 -10.40
C GLY A 669 -8.16 22.98 -9.61
N LEU A 670 -8.79 22.03 -10.31
CA LEU A 670 -9.59 20.96 -9.68
C LEU A 670 -8.76 20.08 -8.73
N VAL A 671 -7.60 19.60 -9.19
CA VAL A 671 -6.75 18.67 -8.41
C VAL A 671 -6.33 19.29 -7.08
N ASP A 672 -5.90 20.55 -7.10
CA ASP A 672 -5.50 21.28 -5.89
C ASP A 672 -6.66 21.43 -4.89
N LYS A 673 -7.87 21.71 -5.40
CA LYS A 673 -9.08 21.81 -4.56
C LYS A 673 -9.44 20.47 -3.91
N ILE A 674 -9.31 19.37 -4.65
CA ILE A 674 -9.59 18.04 -4.12
C ILE A 674 -8.57 17.69 -3.03
N HIS A 675 -7.26 17.89 -3.28
CA HIS A 675 -6.23 17.65 -2.28
C HIS A 675 -6.48 18.45 -1.01
N HIS A 676 -6.77 19.74 -1.15
CA HIS A 676 -7.04 20.61 -0.01
C HIS A 676 -8.22 20.11 0.84
N ASP A 677 -9.37 19.88 0.22
CA ASP A 677 -10.58 19.54 0.97
C ASP A 677 -10.53 18.12 1.58
N ILE A 678 -9.92 17.15 0.89
CA ILE A 678 -9.79 15.77 1.40
C ILE A 678 -8.88 15.75 2.62
N HIS A 679 -7.76 16.49 2.59
CA HIS A 679 -6.93 16.65 3.78
C HIS A 679 -7.71 17.27 4.94
N LEU A 680 -8.54 18.29 4.68
CA LEU A 680 -9.38 18.89 5.73
C LEU A 680 -10.38 17.90 6.34
N PHE A 681 -10.98 17.01 5.53
CA PHE A 681 -11.94 16.03 6.02
C PHE A 681 -11.28 14.90 6.83
N HIS A 682 -10.24 14.25 6.28
CA HIS A 682 -9.58 13.12 6.95
C HIS A 682 -8.80 13.54 8.21
N ASP A 683 -8.31 14.79 8.26
CA ASP A 683 -7.64 15.34 9.44
C ASP A 683 -8.62 15.95 10.48
N GLY A 684 -9.92 15.98 10.18
CA GLY A 684 -11.02 16.35 11.08
C GLY A 684 -11.43 17.84 11.08
N PRO A 685 -12.71 18.17 11.31
CA PRO A 685 -13.20 19.53 11.21
C PRO A 685 -13.07 20.29 12.53
N GLY A 686 -12.49 21.48 12.42
CA GLY A 686 -12.03 22.30 13.54
C GLY A 686 -10.60 22.82 13.39
N ARG A 687 -9.89 22.43 12.32
CA ARG A 687 -8.56 22.92 12.00
C ARG A 687 -8.49 23.52 10.60
N SER A 688 -9.13 24.68 10.41
CA SER A 688 -8.78 25.64 9.34
C SER A 688 -7.27 26.00 9.35
N THR A 689 -6.59 25.68 10.45
CA THR A 689 -5.14 25.70 10.62
C THR A 689 -4.62 24.29 10.93
N MET A 690 -3.89 23.67 10.00
CA MET A 690 -3.09 22.49 10.29
C MET A 690 -2.04 22.85 11.34
N ILE A 691 -1.95 22.10 12.45
CA ILE A 691 -0.88 22.33 13.42
C ILE A 691 0.40 21.71 12.88
N ARG A 692 1.44 22.54 12.72
CA ARG A 692 2.81 22.15 12.40
C ARG A 692 3.67 22.27 13.66
N SER A 693 4.78 21.55 13.64
CA SER A 693 5.78 21.59 14.71
C SER A 693 6.97 22.42 14.22
N ALA A 694 7.06 23.68 14.65
CA ALA A 694 8.11 24.60 14.24
C ALA A 694 9.27 24.58 15.22
N ILE A 695 10.50 24.49 14.72
CA ILE A 695 11.70 24.64 15.56
C ILE A 695 11.91 26.13 15.80
N THR A 696 11.79 26.59 17.05
CA THR A 696 11.85 28.01 17.40
C THR A 696 13.13 28.42 18.11
N GLY A 697 13.90 27.46 18.61
CA GLY A 697 15.24 27.72 19.15
C GLY A 697 16.13 26.48 19.10
N VAL A 698 17.45 26.72 19.06
CA VAL A 698 18.48 25.69 19.01
C VAL A 698 19.59 25.97 20.03
N GLY A 699 20.13 24.93 20.63
CA GLY A 699 21.19 25.02 21.63
C GLY A 699 22.16 23.87 21.55
N SER A 700 23.38 24.09 22.04
CA SER A 700 24.40 23.06 22.10
C SER A 700 25.33 23.22 23.30
N ALA A 701 25.91 22.10 23.73
CA ALA A 701 26.95 22.04 24.74
C ALA A 701 27.96 20.95 24.38
N LEU A 702 29.23 21.33 24.36
CA LEU A 702 30.35 20.41 24.16
C LEU A 702 31.16 20.33 25.46
N PRO A 703 31.73 19.15 25.79
CA PRO A 703 32.66 19.02 26.91
C PRO A 703 33.82 20.02 26.88
N LYS A 704 34.41 20.30 28.04
CA LYS A 704 35.58 21.19 28.12
C LYS A 704 36.83 20.62 27.45
N ARG A 705 37.00 19.30 27.44
CA ARG A 705 38.24 18.65 26.99
C ARG A 705 38.18 18.30 25.50
N VAL A 706 39.10 18.89 24.74
CA VAL A 706 39.36 18.55 23.34
C VAL A 706 40.46 17.50 23.25
N VAL A 707 40.23 16.43 22.49
CA VAL A 707 41.19 15.37 22.21
C VAL A 707 41.55 15.39 20.72
N PRO A 708 42.76 15.84 20.34
CA PRO A 708 43.23 15.77 18.97
C PRO A 708 43.65 14.35 18.58
N ASN A 709 43.70 14.05 17.28
CA ASN A 709 44.18 12.75 16.77
C ASN A 709 45.56 12.35 17.32
N THR A 710 46.47 13.32 17.47
CA THR A 710 47.84 13.10 17.96
C THR A 710 47.89 12.50 19.35
N GLU A 711 46.87 12.73 20.19
CA GLU A 711 46.77 12.07 21.50
C GLU A 711 46.44 10.57 21.36
N LEU A 712 45.64 10.20 20.35
CA LEU A 712 45.29 8.80 20.08
C LEU A 712 46.43 8.03 19.41
N GLU A 713 47.25 8.69 18.58
CA GLU A 713 48.47 8.08 18.00
C GLU A 713 49.43 7.56 19.08
N ALA A 714 49.50 8.25 20.22
CA ALA A 714 50.36 7.83 21.33
C ALA A 714 49.83 6.60 22.09
N LYS A 715 48.55 6.23 21.89
CA LYS A 715 47.84 5.20 22.67
C LYS A 715 47.39 4.00 21.83
N LEU A 716 47.25 4.18 20.52
CA LEU A 716 46.69 3.21 19.59
C LEU A 716 47.61 3.05 18.36
N GLU A 717 47.60 1.88 17.75
CA GLU A 717 48.27 1.64 16.45
C GLU A 717 47.52 2.32 15.30
N THR A 718 47.67 3.65 15.19
CA THR A 718 47.01 4.53 14.22
C THR A 718 47.87 5.76 13.91
N SER A 719 47.43 6.59 12.95
CA SER A 719 48.00 7.92 12.68
C SER A 719 46.90 8.96 12.40
N ASP A 720 47.18 10.24 12.62
CA ASP A 720 46.31 11.37 12.29
C ASP A 720 45.97 11.37 10.80
N ALA A 721 46.97 11.13 9.94
CA ALA A 721 46.76 10.99 8.51
C ALA A 721 45.77 9.86 8.19
N TRP A 722 45.90 8.71 8.87
CA TRP A 722 44.99 7.58 8.68
C TRP A 722 43.57 7.89 9.17
N ILE A 723 43.42 8.51 10.34
CA ILE A 723 42.10 8.87 10.90
C ILE A 723 41.41 9.87 9.96
N ARG A 724 42.07 10.97 9.59
CA ARG A 724 41.52 11.97 8.66
C ARG A 724 41.09 11.34 7.34
N GLN A 725 41.95 10.51 6.75
CA GLN A 725 41.65 9.86 5.47
C GLN A 725 40.44 8.91 5.56
N ARG A 726 40.27 8.20 6.67
CA ARG A 726 39.22 7.18 6.82
C ARG A 726 37.89 7.72 7.34
N THR A 727 37.92 8.81 8.11
CA THR A 727 36.77 9.28 8.89
C THR A 727 36.45 10.76 8.64
N GLY A 728 37.45 11.55 8.24
CA GLY A 728 37.37 13.01 8.19
C GLY A 728 37.63 13.70 9.53
N ILE A 729 37.84 12.95 10.62
CA ILE A 729 37.90 13.48 11.98
C ILE A 729 39.32 13.98 12.30
N THR A 730 39.43 15.19 12.85
CA THR A 730 40.70 15.83 13.29
C THR A 730 40.82 15.90 14.81
N GLN A 731 39.70 16.12 15.50
CA GLN A 731 39.59 16.16 16.96
C GLN A 731 38.21 15.66 17.41
N ARG A 732 38.00 15.48 18.72
CA ARG A 732 36.69 15.23 19.35
C ARG A 732 36.67 15.81 20.76
N TYR A 733 35.49 15.93 21.34
CA TYR A 733 35.31 16.36 22.71
C TYR A 733 35.02 15.15 23.60
N ILE A 734 35.61 15.11 24.79
CA ILE A 734 35.44 14.01 25.76
C ILE A 734 35.01 14.60 27.09
N ALA A 735 33.94 14.06 27.66
CA ALA A 735 33.40 14.45 28.95
C ALA A 735 34.43 14.27 30.08
N GLY A 736 34.58 15.30 30.92
CA GLY A 736 35.29 15.19 32.19
C GLY A 736 34.51 14.37 33.22
N ASP A 737 35.14 14.16 34.39
CA ASP A 737 34.55 13.40 35.49
C ASP A 737 33.27 14.07 36.05
N ASP A 738 33.16 15.40 35.91
CA ASP A 738 32.01 16.22 36.33
C ASP A 738 30.94 16.42 35.23
N GLU A 739 31.17 15.92 34.02
CA GLU A 739 30.28 16.12 32.86
C GLU A 739 29.54 14.83 32.51
N THR A 740 28.22 14.80 32.68
CA THR A 740 27.35 13.66 32.34
C THR A 740 26.43 13.97 31.16
N SER A 741 25.70 12.96 30.66
CA SER A 741 24.71 13.17 29.60
C SER A 741 23.61 14.15 30.08
N ALA A 742 23.21 14.07 31.34
CA ALA A 742 22.27 15.02 31.92
C ALA A 742 22.85 16.44 32.05
N SER A 743 24.12 16.62 32.46
CA SER A 743 24.69 17.97 32.60
C SER A 743 24.91 18.67 31.27
N LEU A 744 25.37 17.94 30.26
CA LEU A 744 25.52 18.47 28.91
C LEU A 744 24.15 18.77 28.31
N GLY A 745 23.17 17.86 28.48
CA GLY A 745 21.80 18.07 28.05
C GLY A 745 21.13 19.29 28.69
N GLU A 746 21.35 19.53 29.99
CA GLU A 746 20.89 20.74 30.68
C GLU A 746 21.48 22.01 30.04
N ALA A 747 22.80 22.04 29.80
CA ALA A 747 23.45 23.20 29.21
C ALA A 747 22.94 23.49 27.78
N ALA A 748 22.77 22.45 26.97
CA ALA A 748 22.20 22.58 25.62
C ALA A 748 20.73 23.04 25.67
N ALA A 749 19.94 22.52 26.60
CA ALA A 749 18.56 22.92 26.82
C ALA A 749 18.42 24.39 27.19
N ARG A 750 19.25 24.89 28.12
CA ARG A 750 19.26 26.31 28.49
C ARG A 750 19.57 27.20 27.29
N ALA A 751 20.57 26.83 26.50
CA ALA A 751 20.91 27.57 25.28
C ALA A 751 19.75 27.58 24.26
N ALA A 752 19.04 26.44 24.07
CA ALA A 752 17.90 26.37 23.16
C ALA A 752 16.69 27.19 23.65
N LEU A 753 16.45 27.19 24.97
CA LEU A 753 15.41 28.02 25.60
C LEU A 753 15.74 29.51 25.46
N ASP A 754 16.99 29.91 25.70
CA ASP A 754 17.45 31.29 25.54
C ASP A 754 17.30 31.75 24.08
N ASP A 755 17.65 30.91 23.10
CA ASP A 755 17.50 31.20 21.66
C ASP A 755 16.03 31.33 21.24
N ALA A 756 15.14 30.50 21.80
CA ALA A 756 13.70 30.58 21.57
C ALA A 756 13.01 31.76 22.32
N GLY A 757 13.70 32.40 23.26
CA GLY A 757 13.09 33.37 24.18
C GLY A 757 12.02 32.72 25.08
N ARG A 758 12.33 31.54 25.62
CA ARG A 758 11.45 30.73 26.48
C ARG A 758 12.11 30.42 27.81
N THR A 759 11.29 30.04 28.79
CA THR A 759 11.72 29.58 30.09
C THR A 759 11.33 28.11 30.29
N PRO A 760 11.93 27.39 31.26
CA PRO A 760 11.51 26.03 31.58
C PRO A 760 10.03 25.90 31.94
N ASP A 761 9.41 26.98 32.46
CA ASP A 761 7.99 27.01 32.81
C ASP A 761 7.05 27.07 31.60
N ASP A 762 7.57 27.34 30.39
CA ASP A 762 6.79 27.39 29.15
C ASP A 762 6.67 26.02 28.44
N ILE A 763 7.43 25.02 28.88
CA ILE A 763 7.61 23.72 28.21
C ILE A 763 6.64 22.69 28.80
N ASP A 764 5.90 21.98 27.94
CA ASP A 764 4.96 20.95 28.37
C ASP A 764 5.62 19.55 28.48
N LEU A 765 6.65 19.32 27.67
CA LEU A 765 7.29 18.01 27.51
C LEU A 765 8.79 18.12 27.25
N ILE A 766 9.59 17.29 27.93
CA ILE A 766 11.02 17.09 27.65
C ILE A 766 11.24 15.68 27.09
N ILE A 767 11.85 15.58 25.92
CA ILE A 767 12.27 14.29 25.33
C ILE A 767 13.79 14.27 25.20
N VAL A 768 14.45 13.29 25.81
CA VAL A 768 15.91 13.12 25.70
C VAL A 768 16.25 11.86 24.91
N ALA A 769 16.86 12.04 23.75
CA ALA A 769 17.50 10.99 23.00
C ALA A 769 18.90 10.69 23.57
N THR A 770 19.08 9.51 24.15
CA THR A 770 20.38 9.07 24.67
C THR A 770 20.50 7.54 24.69
N SER A 771 21.71 7.03 24.45
CA SER A 771 22.07 5.63 24.73
C SER A 771 23.15 5.51 25.80
N THR A 772 23.52 6.64 26.42
CA THR A 772 24.44 6.71 27.56
C THR A 772 23.79 7.47 28.72
N PRO A 773 22.61 7.02 29.22
CA PRO A 773 21.95 7.68 30.32
C PRO A 773 22.78 7.57 31.60
N ASP A 774 22.69 8.58 32.46
CA ASP A 774 23.39 8.62 33.75
C ASP A 774 22.97 7.45 34.66
N ASN A 775 21.71 7.02 34.55
CA ASN A 775 21.11 5.93 35.31
C ASN A 775 20.20 5.08 34.42
N THR A 776 20.01 3.79 34.76
CA THR A 776 18.96 2.98 34.12
C THR A 776 17.56 3.57 34.37
N PHE A 777 17.35 4.06 35.60
CA PHE A 777 16.26 4.91 36.01
C PHE A 777 16.69 5.69 37.28
N PRO A 778 16.19 6.91 37.52
CA PRO A 778 15.25 7.68 36.70
C PRO A 778 15.83 8.08 35.33
N ALA A 779 14.95 8.44 34.40
CA ALA A 779 15.34 8.88 33.05
C ALA A 779 16.19 10.16 33.08
N THR A 780 17.08 10.31 32.10
CA THR A 780 17.94 11.49 31.90
C THR A 780 17.09 12.76 31.74
N ALA A 781 15.96 12.66 31.04
CA ALA A 781 14.99 13.74 30.88
C ALA A 781 14.43 14.25 32.20
N VAL A 782 14.12 13.36 33.15
CA VAL A 782 13.62 13.75 34.48
C VAL A 782 14.73 14.41 35.31
N ASN A 783 15.97 13.95 35.16
CA ASN A 783 17.11 14.63 35.78
C ASN A 783 17.28 16.05 35.22
N ILE A 784 17.23 16.21 33.89
CA ILE A 784 17.30 17.53 33.24
C ILE A 784 16.12 18.42 33.66
N GLN A 785 14.89 17.89 33.71
CA GLN A 785 13.71 18.59 34.18
C GLN A 785 13.94 19.19 35.58
N ASN A 786 14.45 18.38 36.52
CA ASN A 786 14.79 18.83 37.87
C ASN A 786 15.90 19.90 37.86
N ARG A 787 16.95 19.72 37.04
CA ARG A 787 18.07 20.67 36.95
C ARG A 787 17.65 22.02 36.34
N LEU A 788 16.72 22.01 35.40
CA LEU A 788 16.11 23.21 34.83
C LEU A 788 15.17 23.93 35.80
N GLY A 789 14.70 23.25 36.85
CA GLY A 789 13.69 23.78 37.78
C GLY A 789 12.26 23.68 37.27
N MET A 790 12.00 22.83 36.26
CA MET A 790 10.67 22.59 35.74
C MET A 790 9.91 21.62 36.66
N HIS A 791 8.77 22.06 37.22
CA HIS A 791 7.99 21.29 38.20
C HIS A 791 6.64 20.78 37.68
N HIS A 792 6.43 20.83 36.36
CA HIS A 792 5.20 20.42 35.69
C HIS A 792 5.53 19.68 34.39
N GLY A 793 4.51 19.24 33.65
CA GLY A 793 4.68 18.57 32.35
C GLY A 793 5.21 17.13 32.47
N ALA A 794 5.63 16.58 31.33
CA ALA A 794 6.18 15.22 31.22
C ALA A 794 7.66 15.24 30.82
N ALA A 795 8.40 14.19 31.17
CA ALA A 795 9.80 14.03 30.78
C ALA A 795 10.16 12.54 30.62
N PHE A 796 10.72 12.16 29.46
CA PHE A 796 11.14 10.78 29.21
C PHE A 796 12.32 10.66 28.22
N ASP A 797 13.00 9.51 28.27
CA ASP A 797 14.11 9.19 27.38
C ASP A 797 13.64 8.37 26.17
N ILE A 798 14.31 8.53 25.02
CA ILE A 798 14.21 7.67 23.85
C ILE A 798 15.58 7.09 23.54
N GLN A 799 15.64 5.77 23.37
CA GLN A 799 16.87 5.04 23.06
C GLN A 799 16.79 4.45 21.64
N ALA A 800 17.34 5.18 20.67
CA ALA A 800 17.53 4.72 19.29
C ALA A 800 18.94 5.05 18.76
N VAL A 801 19.93 5.02 19.66
CA VAL A 801 21.35 5.26 19.36
C VAL A 801 21.56 6.56 18.57
N CYS A 802 22.36 6.55 17.50
CA CYS A 802 22.66 7.72 16.69
C CYS A 802 21.42 8.35 16.03
N THR A 803 20.37 7.56 15.79
CA THR A 803 19.09 8.02 15.23
C THR A 803 18.16 8.62 16.28
N GLY A 804 18.57 8.58 17.56
CA GLY A 804 17.74 8.97 18.70
C GLY A 804 17.11 10.33 18.55
N PHE A 805 17.86 11.35 18.10
CA PHE A 805 17.32 12.70 17.97
C PHE A 805 16.23 12.81 16.90
N ILE A 806 16.39 12.13 15.75
CA ILE A 806 15.36 12.07 14.70
C ILE A 806 14.11 11.38 15.25
N TYR A 807 14.26 10.27 15.96
CA TYR A 807 13.14 9.59 16.63
C TYR A 807 12.44 10.49 17.66
N ALA A 808 13.21 11.22 18.46
CA ALA A 808 12.69 12.14 19.46
C ALA A 808 11.98 13.35 18.87
N LEU A 809 12.51 13.91 17.78
CA LEU A 809 11.89 15.03 17.09
C LEU A 809 10.58 14.61 16.39
N THR A 810 10.54 13.44 15.75
CA THR A 810 9.29 12.88 15.19
C THR A 810 8.27 12.55 16.29
N THR A 811 8.73 12.10 17.46
CA THR A 811 7.84 11.88 18.61
C THR A 811 7.27 13.22 19.09
N ALA A 812 8.10 14.25 19.24
CA ALA A 812 7.64 15.59 19.58
C ALA A 812 6.61 16.14 18.58
N ASP A 813 6.84 15.94 17.27
CA ASP A 813 5.91 16.31 16.21
C ASP A 813 4.53 15.65 16.41
N THR A 814 4.53 14.35 16.74
CA THR A 814 3.30 13.61 17.01
C THR A 814 2.54 14.20 18.21
N TYR A 815 3.24 14.53 19.30
CA TYR A 815 2.61 15.12 20.48
C TYR A 815 2.00 16.50 20.20
N ILE A 816 2.68 17.34 19.41
CA ILE A 816 2.18 18.66 19.04
C ILE A 816 0.99 18.54 18.09
N ARG A 817 1.10 17.74 17.03
CA ARG A 817 0.00 17.54 16.08
C ARG A 817 -1.23 16.92 16.73
N ALA A 818 -1.04 16.00 17.68
CA ALA A 818 -2.13 15.42 18.46
C ALA A 818 -2.74 16.39 19.50
N GLY A 819 -2.16 17.57 19.72
CA GLY A 819 -2.60 18.54 20.72
C GLY A 819 -2.33 18.11 22.17
N LEU A 820 -1.39 17.17 22.38
CA LEU A 820 -0.98 16.67 23.70
C LEU A 820 0.11 17.54 24.34
N ALA A 821 0.81 18.34 23.55
CA ALA A 821 1.77 19.35 23.99
C ALA A 821 1.73 20.54 23.02
N ARG A 822 2.04 21.76 23.50
CA ARG A 822 2.21 22.93 22.63
C ARG A 822 3.68 23.28 22.45
N ARG A 823 4.50 23.01 23.47
CA ARG A 823 5.95 23.26 23.43
C ARG A 823 6.71 22.06 23.97
N VAL A 824 7.65 21.57 23.16
CA VAL A 824 8.45 20.39 23.48
C VAL A 824 9.93 20.76 23.39
N LEU A 825 10.68 20.41 24.45
CA LEU A 825 12.13 20.49 24.46
C LEU A 825 12.71 19.14 24.07
N VAL A 826 13.35 19.07 22.90
CA VAL A 826 13.95 17.84 22.37
C VAL A 826 15.46 17.93 22.47
N ILE A 827 16.09 16.96 23.13
CA ILE A 827 17.52 16.97 23.44
C ILE A 827 18.15 15.68 22.93
N GLY A 828 19.23 15.79 22.14
CA GLY A 828 20.16 14.67 21.91
C GLY A 828 21.38 14.86 22.80
N ALA A 829 21.64 13.93 23.72
CA ALA A 829 22.75 14.06 24.68
C ALA A 829 23.47 12.73 24.87
N GLU A 830 24.79 12.73 24.68
CA GLU A 830 25.59 11.51 24.67
C GLU A 830 26.96 11.74 25.31
N THR A 831 27.36 10.77 26.14
CA THR A 831 28.73 10.61 26.64
C THR A 831 29.27 9.23 26.24
N PHE A 832 29.28 8.99 24.93
CA PHE A 832 29.71 7.74 24.30
C PHE A 832 31.11 7.30 24.72
N SER A 833 32.01 8.22 25.05
CA SER A 833 33.34 7.94 25.59
C SER A 833 33.35 6.96 26.77
N ARG A 834 32.27 6.92 27.56
CA ARG A 834 32.09 6.03 28.72
C ARG A 834 31.84 4.57 28.36
N ILE A 835 31.45 4.30 27.13
CA ILE A 835 31.21 2.95 26.59
C ILE A 835 32.20 2.60 25.47
N LEU A 836 33.27 3.37 25.28
CA LEU A 836 34.32 3.03 24.31
C LEU A 836 35.37 2.11 24.92
N ASP A 837 35.73 1.08 24.18
CA ASP A 837 36.96 0.34 24.42
C ASP A 837 38.14 1.16 23.85
N TRP A 838 38.85 1.86 24.73
CA TRP A 838 39.99 2.71 24.36
C TRP A 838 41.20 1.95 23.82
N THR A 839 41.15 0.61 23.77
CA THR A 839 42.14 -0.23 23.09
C THR A 839 41.70 -0.62 21.67
N ASP A 840 40.41 -0.50 21.34
CA ASP A 840 39.89 -0.79 20.00
C ASP A 840 39.95 0.45 19.09
N ARG A 841 40.99 0.49 18.26
CA ARG A 841 41.15 1.59 17.29
C ARG A 841 39.98 1.74 16.32
N ARG A 842 39.14 0.72 16.11
CA ARG A 842 38.02 0.76 15.14
C ARG A 842 36.89 1.67 15.60
N THR A 843 36.75 1.88 16.91
CA THR A 843 35.69 2.70 17.52
C THR A 843 36.26 3.90 18.28
N ALA A 844 37.38 3.76 19.00
CA ALA A 844 37.97 4.82 19.83
C ALA A 844 38.35 6.10 19.06
N VAL A 845 38.61 5.99 17.75
CA VAL A 845 38.94 7.14 16.90
C VAL A 845 37.72 7.88 16.33
N LEU A 846 36.51 7.31 16.49
CA LEU A 846 35.30 7.78 15.83
C LEU A 846 34.44 8.66 16.73
N PHE A 847 34.24 8.25 17.98
CA PHE A 847 33.20 8.84 18.83
C PHE A 847 33.72 9.98 19.68
N GLY A 848 32.80 10.89 20.00
CA GLY A 848 32.97 11.97 20.96
C GLY A 848 31.70 12.15 21.78
N ASP A 849 31.72 13.13 22.66
CA ASP A 849 30.62 13.44 23.56
C ASP A 849 30.06 14.84 23.29
N GLY A 850 28.81 15.06 23.69
CA GLY A 850 28.16 16.37 23.58
C GLY A 850 26.65 16.28 23.73
N ALA A 851 26.03 17.45 23.69
CA ALA A 851 24.58 17.58 23.64
C ALA A 851 24.15 18.70 22.69
N GLY A 852 23.03 18.48 22.02
CA GLY A 852 22.31 19.50 21.27
C GLY A 852 20.82 19.44 21.62
N ALA A 853 20.15 20.59 21.59
CA ALA A 853 18.74 20.69 21.93
C ALA A 853 18.00 21.62 20.95
N VAL A 854 16.71 21.38 20.78
CA VAL A 854 15.79 22.25 20.07
C VAL A 854 14.52 22.47 20.89
N VAL A 855 13.97 23.69 20.79
CA VAL A 855 12.61 23.99 21.24
C VAL A 855 11.70 23.87 20.03
N VAL A 856 10.64 23.08 20.17
CA VAL A 856 9.63 22.85 19.13
C VAL A 856 8.30 23.39 19.63
N GLU A 857 7.69 24.31 18.88
CA GLU A 857 6.42 24.94 19.23
C GLU A 857 5.35 24.66 18.18
N GLU A 858 4.09 24.63 18.61
CA GLU A 858 2.95 24.60 17.69
C GLU A 858 2.97 25.84 16.79
N ALA A 859 2.80 25.63 15.49
CA ALA A 859 2.64 26.67 14.50
C ALA A 859 1.39 26.38 13.65
N ALA A 860 0.61 27.42 13.35
CA ALA A 860 -0.49 27.29 12.41
C ALA A 860 0.05 27.24 10.97
N GLY A 861 -0.37 26.22 10.21
CA GLY A 861 -0.11 26.05 8.79
C GLY A 861 -1.40 25.82 8.01
N VAL A 862 -1.31 25.84 6.69
CA VAL A 862 -2.45 25.64 5.77
C VAL A 862 -2.35 24.32 4.99
N GLY A 863 -1.41 23.45 5.37
CA GLY A 863 -1.19 22.15 4.73
C GLY A 863 -0.26 22.20 3.53
N LEU A 864 0.44 23.31 3.32
CA LEU A 864 1.34 23.50 2.17
C LEU A 864 2.81 23.28 2.54
N THR A 865 3.65 23.01 1.54
CA THR A 865 5.11 22.90 1.71
C THR A 865 5.79 24.21 2.09
N SER A 866 5.07 25.34 1.96
CA SER A 866 5.48 26.66 2.43
C SER A 866 5.23 26.88 3.93
N ASP A 867 4.49 25.99 4.60
CA ASP A 867 4.25 26.09 6.05
C ASP A 867 5.57 26.01 6.82
N THR A 868 5.72 26.80 7.88
CA THR A 868 6.86 26.68 8.81
C THR A 868 6.73 25.44 9.68
N GLY A 869 7.83 24.72 9.87
CA GLY A 869 7.93 23.53 10.71
C GLY A 869 8.13 22.23 9.95
N ILE A 870 7.87 21.11 10.63
CA ILE A 870 8.08 19.76 10.08
C ILE A 870 7.04 19.48 8.99
N LEU A 871 7.52 19.22 7.78
CA LEU A 871 6.73 18.93 6.58
C LEU A 871 6.53 17.43 6.37
N ALA A 872 7.57 16.64 6.61
CA ALA A 872 7.56 15.19 6.51
C ALA A 872 8.51 14.57 7.54
N ALA A 873 8.15 13.40 8.07
CA ALA A 873 8.97 12.65 9.00
C ALA A 873 8.78 11.15 8.76
N HIS A 874 9.90 10.42 8.60
CA HIS A 874 9.89 8.97 8.35
C HIS A 874 10.91 8.27 9.23
N LEU A 875 10.48 7.20 9.89
CA LEU A 875 11.32 6.38 10.77
C LEU A 875 11.32 4.92 10.31
N ARG A 876 12.45 4.24 10.44
CA ARG A 876 12.65 2.86 10.00
C ARG A 876 13.57 2.09 10.96
N SER A 877 13.37 0.77 11.05
CA SER A 877 14.24 -0.12 11.81
C SER A 877 14.31 -1.53 11.22
N ASP A 878 15.46 -2.19 11.34
CA ASP A 878 15.66 -3.59 10.98
C ASP A 878 16.51 -4.33 12.04
N GLY A 879 15.82 -5.07 12.91
CA GLY A 879 16.41 -5.82 14.02
C GLY A 879 17.29 -7.00 13.60
N ARG A 880 17.25 -7.43 12.32
CA ARG A 880 18.13 -8.51 11.81
C ARG A 880 19.61 -8.12 11.81
N HIS A 881 19.90 -6.83 12.00
CA HIS A 881 21.25 -6.27 12.01
C HIS A 881 21.77 -5.93 13.40
N LYS A 882 21.07 -6.36 14.46
CA LYS A 882 21.43 -6.06 15.86
C LYS A 882 22.89 -6.37 16.21
N ASP A 883 23.47 -7.43 15.64
CA ASP A 883 24.83 -7.87 15.97
C ASP A 883 25.93 -7.10 15.22
N LYS A 884 25.57 -6.13 14.35
CA LYS A 884 26.54 -5.33 13.57
C LYS A 884 27.02 -4.07 14.28
N LEU A 885 26.20 -3.51 15.18
CA LEU A 885 26.52 -2.32 15.97
C LEU A 885 25.71 -2.37 17.28
N TYR A 886 26.40 -2.68 18.38
CA TYR A 886 25.78 -2.95 19.68
C TYR A 886 26.74 -2.64 20.83
N VAL A 887 26.24 -2.63 22.07
CA VAL A 887 27.07 -2.68 23.28
C VAL A 887 27.04 -4.09 23.85
N ASP A 888 28.19 -4.61 24.28
CA ASP A 888 28.32 -5.99 24.78
C ASP A 888 27.92 -6.16 26.27
N GLY A 889 27.15 -5.21 26.80
CA GLY A 889 26.63 -5.23 28.17
C GLY A 889 25.17 -4.80 28.27
N GLY A 890 24.53 -5.13 29.39
CA GLY A 890 23.18 -4.70 29.70
C GLY A 890 22.78 -5.01 31.13
N PRO A 891 21.93 -4.18 31.76
CA PRO A 891 21.56 -4.34 33.16
C PRO A 891 20.85 -5.68 33.45
N SER A 892 20.13 -6.22 32.47
CA SER A 892 19.40 -7.50 32.59
C SER A 892 20.21 -8.73 32.18
N THR A 893 21.35 -8.55 31.49
CA THR A 893 22.13 -9.66 30.91
C THR A 893 23.48 -9.81 31.60
N THR A 894 24.32 -8.78 31.53
CA THR A 894 25.68 -8.81 32.08
C THR A 894 25.81 -8.13 33.44
N GLY A 895 24.83 -7.31 33.83
CA GLY A 895 24.91 -6.46 35.02
C GLY A 895 25.94 -5.32 34.90
N THR A 896 26.46 -5.08 33.68
CA THR A 896 27.43 -4.04 33.35
C THR A 896 26.92 -3.23 32.16
N THR A 897 27.48 -2.04 31.93
CA THR A 897 27.18 -1.23 30.73
C THR A 897 27.79 -1.81 29.45
N GLY A 898 28.91 -2.53 29.57
CA GLY A 898 29.67 -3.05 28.43
C GLY A 898 30.38 -1.96 27.63
N HIS A 899 30.92 -2.36 26.49
CA HIS A 899 31.58 -1.49 25.52
C HIS A 899 30.93 -1.63 24.13
N LEU A 900 31.03 -0.56 23.35
CA LEU A 900 30.59 -0.50 21.96
C LEU A 900 31.40 -1.45 21.07
N ARG A 901 30.67 -2.29 20.32
CA ARG A 901 31.19 -3.19 19.30
C ARG A 901 30.57 -2.84 17.95
N MET A 902 31.41 -2.83 16.92
CA MET A 902 31.00 -2.40 15.57
C MET A 902 31.71 -3.19 14.47
N GLU A 903 30.93 -3.66 13.51
CA GLU A 903 31.38 -4.19 12.22
C GLU A 903 31.37 -3.09 11.14
N GLY A 904 32.33 -2.17 11.19
CA GLY A 904 32.27 -0.92 10.40
C GLY A 904 32.11 -1.10 8.89
N ARG A 905 32.62 -2.19 8.30
CA ARG A 905 32.46 -2.47 6.86
C ARG A 905 31.01 -2.81 6.50
N GLU A 906 30.35 -3.63 7.32
CA GLU A 906 28.96 -4.03 7.08
C GLU A 906 28.02 -2.85 7.36
N VAL A 907 28.26 -2.07 8.42
CA VAL A 907 27.53 -0.82 8.69
C VAL A 907 27.58 0.12 7.48
N PHE A 908 28.78 0.39 6.93
CA PHE A 908 28.95 1.25 5.76
C PHE A 908 28.21 0.73 4.52
N LYS A 909 28.25 -0.59 4.28
CA LYS A 909 27.62 -1.23 3.12
C LYS A 909 26.11 -1.03 3.08
N HIS A 910 25.44 -1.02 4.25
CA HIS A 910 24.00 -0.84 4.35
C HIS A 910 23.58 0.63 4.48
N ALA A 911 24.41 1.45 5.13
CA ALA A 911 24.12 2.85 5.47
C ALA A 911 23.58 3.66 4.29
N VAL A 912 24.34 3.75 3.20
CA VAL A 912 23.98 4.62 2.06
C VAL A 912 22.63 4.23 1.46
N GLY A 913 22.35 2.93 1.33
CA GLY A 913 21.07 2.44 0.82
C GLY A 913 19.89 2.83 1.70
N MET A 914 19.98 2.55 3.00
CA MET A 914 18.93 2.84 3.98
C MET A 914 18.66 4.35 4.11
N ILE A 915 19.73 5.15 4.12
CA ILE A 915 19.65 6.61 4.20
C ILE A 915 18.96 7.18 2.95
N THR A 916 19.35 6.72 1.77
CA THR A 916 18.73 7.20 0.52
C THR A 916 17.24 6.87 0.49
N ASP A 917 16.88 5.63 0.82
CA ASP A 917 15.49 5.14 0.79
C ASP A 917 14.54 5.99 1.67
N VAL A 918 14.95 6.29 2.91
CA VAL A 918 14.10 7.09 3.81
C VAL A 918 14.01 8.57 3.40
N ILE A 919 15.09 9.11 2.80
CA ILE A 919 15.08 10.49 2.29
C ILE A 919 14.22 10.59 1.03
N GLU A 920 14.34 9.65 0.09
CA GLU A 920 13.50 9.60 -1.12
C GLU A 920 12.02 9.51 -0.76
N GLN A 921 11.67 8.76 0.28
CA GLN A 921 10.31 8.74 0.81
C GLN A 921 9.88 10.10 1.39
N SER A 922 10.77 10.78 2.11
CA SER A 922 10.51 12.12 2.66
C SER A 922 10.27 13.14 1.53
N PHE A 923 11.05 13.06 0.46
CA PHE A 923 10.90 13.86 -0.75
C PHE A 923 9.57 13.57 -1.46
N ALA A 924 9.22 12.29 -1.61
CA ALA A 924 7.94 11.89 -2.21
C ALA A 924 6.73 12.40 -1.40
N THR A 925 6.77 12.32 -0.07
CA THR A 925 5.70 12.84 0.80
C THR A 925 5.53 14.35 0.67
N ALA A 926 6.63 15.09 0.52
CA ALA A 926 6.59 16.54 0.40
C ALA A 926 6.46 17.05 -1.05
N GLY A 927 6.51 16.18 -2.06
CA GLY A 927 6.48 16.57 -3.46
C GLY A 927 7.69 17.41 -3.90
N ILE A 928 8.88 17.10 -3.37
CA ILE A 928 10.13 17.85 -3.67
C ILE A 928 11.25 16.93 -4.16
N SER A 929 12.37 17.52 -4.58
CA SER A 929 13.63 16.84 -4.94
C SER A 929 14.85 17.41 -4.20
N GLY A 930 15.97 16.68 -4.25
CA GLY A 930 17.18 17.00 -3.48
C GLY A 930 17.84 18.35 -3.83
N ASP A 931 17.64 18.87 -5.05
CA ASP A 931 18.14 20.16 -5.49
C ASP A 931 17.39 21.35 -4.86
N GLN A 932 16.14 21.13 -4.42
CA GLN A 932 15.31 22.13 -3.74
C GLN A 932 15.63 22.28 -2.25
N ILE A 933 16.46 21.40 -1.69
CA ILE A 933 16.92 21.52 -0.30
C ILE A 933 17.91 22.68 -0.20
N ASP A 934 17.77 23.52 0.82
CA ASP A 934 18.72 24.59 1.13
C ASP A 934 19.88 24.07 1.98
N TRP A 935 19.58 23.22 2.97
CA TRP A 935 20.58 22.61 3.84
C TRP A 935 20.31 21.14 4.15
N PHE A 936 21.34 20.33 4.03
CA PHE A 936 21.35 18.95 4.50
C PHE A 936 22.16 18.84 5.80
N VAL A 937 21.50 18.44 6.88
CA VAL A 937 22.10 18.23 8.21
C VAL A 937 22.04 16.74 8.58
N PRO A 938 23.00 15.93 8.08
CA PRO A 938 23.05 14.50 8.36
C PRO A 938 23.67 14.20 9.72
N HIS A 939 23.49 12.96 10.16
CA HIS A 939 24.28 12.37 11.23
C HIS A 939 25.78 12.38 10.90
N GLN A 940 26.57 12.91 11.83
CA GLN A 940 28.02 13.11 11.72
C GLN A 940 28.77 11.81 12.07
N ALA A 941 28.45 10.71 11.37
CA ALA A 941 29.05 9.40 11.63
C ALA A 941 30.47 9.30 11.05
N ASN A 942 30.58 9.65 9.77
CA ASN A 942 31.77 9.55 8.96
C ASN A 942 31.58 10.40 7.71
N ARG A 943 32.56 11.25 7.39
CA ARG A 943 32.50 12.16 6.24
C ARG A 943 32.19 11.45 4.91
N ARG A 944 32.70 10.23 4.72
CA ARG A 944 32.48 9.45 3.49
C ARG A 944 31.05 8.95 3.32
N ILE A 945 30.34 8.66 4.41
CA ILE A 945 28.92 8.26 4.34
C ILE A 945 28.10 9.47 3.93
N ILE A 946 28.37 10.62 4.56
CA ILE A 946 27.68 11.87 4.29
C ILE A 946 27.84 12.28 2.82
N GLU A 947 29.07 12.32 2.32
CA GLU A 947 29.37 12.67 0.92
C GLU A 947 28.73 11.68 -0.07
N ALA A 948 28.76 10.37 0.24
CA ALA A 948 28.15 9.36 -0.60
C ALA A 948 26.62 9.48 -0.65
N SER A 949 25.96 9.73 0.48
CA SER A 949 24.51 9.95 0.55
C SER A 949 24.12 11.23 -0.19
N ALA A 950 24.80 12.36 0.06
CA ALA A 950 24.53 13.62 -0.62
C ALA A 950 24.67 13.49 -2.14
N LYS A 951 25.76 12.88 -2.61
CA LYS A 951 25.99 12.62 -4.03
C LYS A 951 24.90 11.75 -4.66
N LYS A 952 24.45 10.70 -3.96
CA LYS A 952 23.41 9.80 -4.47
C LYS A 952 22.05 10.48 -4.55
N LEU A 953 21.76 11.41 -3.65
CA LEU A 953 20.52 12.18 -3.58
C LEU A 953 20.52 13.45 -4.45
N GLY A 954 21.63 13.74 -5.14
CA GLY A 954 21.77 14.94 -5.96
C GLY A 954 21.87 16.24 -5.16
N ILE A 955 22.25 16.16 -3.87
CA ILE A 955 22.39 17.33 -2.99
C ILE A 955 23.80 17.93 -3.19
N PRO A 956 23.94 19.22 -3.54
CA PRO A 956 25.23 19.89 -3.66
C PRO A 956 26.07 19.83 -2.38
N GLU A 957 27.39 19.57 -2.50
CA GLU A 957 28.29 19.39 -1.35
C GLU A 957 28.37 20.63 -0.45
N ASP A 958 28.23 21.83 -1.01
CA ASP A 958 28.24 23.11 -0.30
C ASP A 958 26.98 23.36 0.54
N LYS A 959 25.89 22.62 0.27
CA LYS A 959 24.66 22.61 1.06
C LYS A 959 24.69 21.60 2.22
N VAL A 960 25.79 20.87 2.41
CA VAL A 960 25.91 19.85 3.46
C VAL A 960 26.61 20.40 4.70
N VAL A 961 25.97 20.28 5.86
CA VAL A 961 26.55 20.69 7.14
C VAL A 961 27.48 19.60 7.67
N ILE A 962 28.77 19.93 7.76
CA ILE A 962 29.82 19.04 8.26
C ILE A 962 30.41 19.60 9.57
N THR A 963 30.31 18.80 10.64
CA THR A 963 30.98 19.04 11.94
C THR A 963 31.73 17.82 12.47
N VAL A 964 31.63 16.67 11.79
CA VAL A 964 32.31 15.41 12.15
C VAL A 964 33.82 15.59 12.31
N ASP A 965 34.41 16.52 11.57
CA ASP A 965 35.83 16.87 11.61
C ASP A 965 36.28 17.38 12.99
N ARG A 966 35.41 18.10 13.70
CA ARG A 966 35.68 18.71 15.01
C ARG A 966 35.01 18.00 16.18
N HIS A 967 33.80 17.46 15.99
CA HIS A 967 33.02 16.87 17.08
C HIS A 967 33.28 15.36 17.20
N GLY A 968 33.73 14.70 16.14
CA GLY A 968 33.60 13.26 15.99
C GLY A 968 32.13 12.85 15.88
N ASN A 969 31.87 11.56 16.03
CA ASN A 969 30.52 11.01 16.10
C ASN A 969 29.98 11.11 17.52
N THR A 970 29.06 12.03 17.76
CA THR A 970 28.42 12.26 19.06
C THR A 970 27.06 11.56 19.19
N SER A 971 26.83 10.48 18.44
CA SER A 971 25.58 9.69 18.46
C SER A 971 24.35 10.60 18.33
N ALA A 972 23.34 10.48 19.20
CA ALA A 972 22.10 11.27 19.15
C ALA A 972 22.33 12.79 19.22
N ALA A 973 23.42 13.26 19.83
CA ALA A 973 23.72 14.70 19.90
C ALA A 973 24.19 15.29 18.56
N SER A 974 24.50 14.44 17.59
CA SER A 974 25.20 14.84 16.38
C SER A 974 24.42 15.78 15.46
N VAL A 975 23.18 15.44 15.11
CA VAL A 975 22.31 16.27 14.28
C VAL A 975 22.02 17.62 14.94
N PRO A 976 21.57 17.70 16.22
CA PRO A 976 21.29 19.00 16.83
C PRO A 976 22.55 19.84 17.09
N LEU A 977 23.71 19.23 17.32
CA LEU A 977 25.00 19.96 17.36
C LEU A 977 25.33 20.60 16.00
N ALA A 978 25.20 19.84 14.91
CA ALA A 978 25.46 20.33 13.57
C ALA A 978 24.48 21.46 13.18
N LEU A 979 23.19 21.28 13.53
CA LEU A 979 22.15 22.29 13.36
C LEU A 979 22.48 23.58 14.11
N SER A 980 22.85 23.49 15.40
CA SER A 980 23.23 24.63 16.23
C SER A 980 24.39 25.42 15.63
N VAL A 981 25.41 24.74 15.11
CA VAL A 981 26.56 25.39 14.44
C VAL A 981 26.13 26.13 13.18
N ALA A 982 25.32 25.49 12.32
CA ALA A 982 24.88 26.08 11.05
C ALA A 982 23.91 27.25 11.23
N VAL A 983 23.13 27.26 12.31
CA VAL A 983 22.30 28.42 12.67
C VAL A 983 23.18 29.55 13.22
N ALA A 984 24.09 29.24 14.13
CA ALA A 984 24.96 30.23 14.78
C ALA A 984 25.91 30.94 13.80
N ASP A 985 26.38 30.26 12.75
CA ASP A 985 27.22 30.87 11.70
C ASP A 985 26.44 31.46 10.51
N GLY A 986 25.10 31.45 10.58
CA GLY A 986 24.22 32.13 9.63
C GLY A 986 24.01 31.42 8.30
N ARG A 987 24.35 30.13 8.21
CA ARG A 987 24.04 29.29 7.05
C ARG A 987 22.54 29.05 6.95
N ILE A 988 21.93 28.50 8.00
CA ILE A 988 20.49 28.20 8.05
C ILE A 988 19.71 29.44 8.48
N LYS A 989 18.69 29.81 7.71
CA LYS A 989 17.84 31.00 7.90
C LYS A 989 16.37 30.65 7.83
N ARG A 990 15.51 31.53 8.37
CA ARG A 990 14.05 31.37 8.29
C ARG A 990 13.61 31.32 6.83
N GLY A 991 12.75 30.35 6.51
CA GLY A 991 12.27 30.02 5.18
C GLY A 991 13.05 28.87 4.50
N ASP A 992 14.26 28.56 4.98
CA ASP A 992 15.10 27.52 4.38
C ASP A 992 14.46 26.14 4.53
N LEU A 993 14.61 25.32 3.49
CA LEU A 993 14.25 23.91 3.51
C LEU A 993 15.42 23.06 4.01
N VAL A 994 15.27 22.52 5.21
CA VAL A 994 16.32 21.79 5.92
C VAL A 994 15.96 20.30 5.98
N LEU A 995 16.84 19.46 5.44
CA LEU A 995 16.74 18.00 5.55
C LEU A 995 17.58 17.52 6.73
N LEU A 996 16.95 16.86 7.70
CA LEU A 996 17.59 16.20 8.83
C LEU A 996 17.59 14.69 8.59
N GLU A 997 18.70 14.02 8.83
CA GLU A 997 18.77 12.55 8.69
C GLU A 997 19.73 11.93 9.71
N ALA A 998 19.42 10.71 10.15
CA ALA A 998 20.36 9.91 10.92
C ALA A 998 20.19 8.39 10.70
N MET A 999 21.26 7.65 10.98
CA MET A 999 21.30 6.19 11.05
C MET A 999 22.15 5.71 12.23
N GLY A 1000 21.70 4.66 12.91
CA GLY A 1000 22.34 4.12 14.11
C GLY A 1000 22.15 2.62 14.33
N GLY A 1001 22.66 2.14 15.46
CA GLY A 1001 22.53 0.75 15.91
C GLY A 1001 21.06 0.33 16.04
N GLY A 1002 20.80 -0.96 15.81
CA GLY A 1002 19.44 -1.53 15.70
C GLY A 1002 19.31 -2.55 14.56
N PHE A 1003 19.49 -2.19 13.29
CA PHE A 1003 19.69 -0.82 12.79
C PHE A 1003 18.41 0.01 12.87
N THR A 1004 18.58 1.31 13.08
CA THR A 1004 17.52 2.33 13.03
C THR A 1004 17.98 3.44 12.10
N TRP A 1005 17.06 4.06 11.35
CA TRP A 1005 17.35 5.24 10.53
C TRP A 1005 16.08 6.06 10.33
N GLY A 1006 16.24 7.33 9.97
CA GLY A 1006 15.09 8.21 9.74
C GLY A 1006 15.49 9.56 9.18
N ALA A 1007 14.51 10.25 8.60
CA ALA A 1007 14.67 11.58 8.05
C ALA A 1007 13.48 12.48 8.39
N LEU A 1008 13.75 13.77 8.56
CA LEU A 1008 12.74 14.83 8.66
C LEU A 1008 13.04 15.92 7.64
N LEU A 1009 11.99 16.42 7.01
CA LEU A 1009 12.04 17.61 6.19
C LEU A 1009 11.40 18.75 6.97
N VAL A 1010 12.15 19.83 7.17
CA VAL A 1010 11.76 20.96 8.02
C VAL A 1010 11.87 22.25 7.24
N ARG A 1011 10.81 23.06 7.27
CA ARG A 1011 10.88 24.48 6.91
C ARG A 1011 11.31 25.26 8.14
N TRP A 1012 12.54 25.78 8.14
CA TRP A 1012 13.09 26.62 9.21
C TRP A 1012 12.40 27.99 9.24
#